data_AF-A0A9P7BBM0-F1
#
_entry.id   AF-A0A9P7BBM0-F1
#
_cell.length_a   1.000
_cell.length_b   1.000
_cell.length_c   1.000
_cell.angle_alpha   90.00
_cell.angle_beta   90.00
_cell.angle_gamma   90.00
#
_symmetry.space_group_name_H-M   'P 1'
#
loop_
_entity.id
_entity.type
_entity.pdbx_description
1 polymer ?
#
loop_
_entity_poly.entity_id
_entity_poly.type
_entity_poly.pdbx_seq_one_letter_code
_entity_poly.pdbx_strand_id
1 'polypeptide(L)'
;MSERSTRRSTRISRQVHESPVEIEEIEPVVKKQKLNDEPEQGRPSWYKWLSDETLLQLARHPLTVVDSIETQFDSLSKVRQSWEYQYVITWIYNVSESFVTKTIYPGGKAMWKTVNFDEILFLKDLLTVLNNPNFQQPEVEDESEMNMYVLVRLALLRQLGNNKSIELNQWNDIVNTLLTESKHADLIPSTNERFIDSDINKQFQIFYHMIKQIESKNMVFKNYITNNMELFDIIKIKESDEADSNQIMFMTYPIAVIKHCITRDKSLGKDKEPWRLPLLLKNCTVKYEDSLGQTDLVHLDYSKEIDSYLQKIHLINDVISYNFETYLNQFETYQKLLKKKQPVKKIVESFENSIEWVVLSRINSAKLLSQREKNKSMKELMVRRKRSTRLIEKEEETKKKETESHLEDKIDHREEYLKARKRNVARIMKRCKENMWNQLWAKFDLDAKQIKSERKDLVNGAPGTTVEEPLTSIDKYVLPNGINYNAKIILTDRITDEQTLEKYENIEELPKRLCITKEDISEAEEFGLNGEVTHEDNSNDWMFQCACMKDSTNEETDTAPESKVVIIHQDDGQEINLEKYRKLDILNRPIICCDNCHIWQHWECQEQSLVDILSIASVHSKKELDNLKFLTQRDFGTVTYDRNEPHHSTTRRTSRRQHQEEEQEHNQLNDMRPTDRRTEFGECATFICSMCLGKIEKELRETFVPELTSLRAKQKKQHDDREKRKMKKLLEKQQQQQQQVISSSMSSSNVPPSTSTDTTAASTPIVQQQTQTQNTFEPVLHTFNTSQQPFQP
;
A
#
# COMPACT_ATOMS: atom_id res chain seq x y z
N MET A 1 0.42 -23.41 1.27
CA MET A 1 -0.85 -23.98 0.78
C MET A 1 -1.89 -22.88 0.86
N SER A 2 -2.58 -22.58 -0.24
CA SER A 2 -3.51 -21.44 -0.35
C SER A 2 -4.94 -21.94 -0.48
N GLU A 3 -5.79 -21.68 0.51
CA GLU A 3 -7.22 -21.95 0.41
C GLU A 3 -7.98 -20.66 0.09
N ARG A 4 -8.79 -20.73 -0.98
CA ARG A 4 -9.63 -19.63 -1.45
C ARG A 4 -10.87 -19.54 -0.58
N SER A 5 -11.09 -18.40 0.08
CA SER A 5 -12.35 -18.12 0.74
C SER A 5 -13.40 -17.65 -0.28
N THR A 6 -14.35 -18.51 -0.60
CA THR A 6 -15.53 -18.17 -1.42
C THR A 6 -16.66 -17.65 -0.52
N ARG A 7 -16.89 -16.33 -0.51
CA ARG A 7 -18.04 -15.73 0.20
C ARG A 7 -19.36 -16.20 -0.43
N ARG A 8 -20.13 -17.01 0.31
CA ARG A 8 -21.54 -17.31 0.01
C ARG A 8 -22.43 -16.15 0.45
N SER A 9 -23.15 -15.54 -0.49
CA SER A 9 -24.22 -14.59 -0.17
C SER A 9 -25.52 -15.34 0.14
N THR A 10 -26.01 -15.26 1.37
CA THR A 10 -27.34 -15.77 1.76
C THR A 10 -28.40 -14.70 1.60
N ARG A 11 -29.10 -14.72 0.46
CA ARG A 11 -30.23 -13.82 0.16
C ARG A 11 -31.46 -14.22 0.99
N ILE A 12 -31.70 -13.51 2.09
CA ILE A 12 -32.94 -13.64 2.87
C ILE A 12 -34.07 -12.96 2.09
N SER A 13 -35.05 -13.75 1.64
CA SER A 13 -36.25 -13.22 0.96
C SER A 13 -37.30 -12.85 1.99
N ARG A 14 -37.49 -11.54 2.26
CA ARG A 14 -38.73 -11.04 2.85
C ARG A 14 -39.69 -10.68 1.71
N GLN A 15 -40.78 -11.44 1.59
CA GLN A 15 -41.93 -11.03 0.80
C GLN A 15 -42.65 -9.91 1.55
N VAL A 16 -42.80 -8.75 0.91
CA VAL A 16 -43.77 -7.72 1.31
C VAL A 16 -44.86 -7.72 0.26
N HIS A 17 -46.10 -7.90 0.69
CA HIS A 17 -47.28 -7.73 -0.17
C HIS A 17 -47.54 -6.24 -0.35
N GLU A 18 -47.30 -5.70 -1.54
CA GLU A 18 -47.89 -4.44 -1.99
C GLU A 18 -48.91 -4.73 -3.10
N SER A 19 -50.01 -3.98 -3.07
CA SER A 19 -51.15 -4.13 -3.98
C SER A 19 -50.82 -3.64 -5.38
N PRO A 20 -51.42 -4.19 -6.45
CA PRO A 20 -51.15 -3.76 -7.81
C PRO A 20 -51.71 -2.35 -8.04
N VAL A 21 -50.82 -1.38 -8.22
CA VAL A 21 -51.12 -0.15 -8.95
C VAL A 21 -50.65 -0.39 -10.39
N GLU A 22 -51.58 -0.39 -11.34
CA GLU A 22 -51.25 -0.46 -12.76
C GLU A 22 -50.47 0.80 -13.16
N ILE A 23 -49.15 0.64 -13.29
CA ILE A 23 -48.30 1.54 -14.05
C ILE A 23 -47.89 0.73 -15.28
N GLU A 24 -48.33 1.18 -16.45
CA GLU A 24 -47.93 0.59 -17.73
C GLU A 24 -46.42 0.81 -17.94
N GLU A 25 -45.60 -0.17 -17.54
CA GLU A 25 -44.25 -0.31 -18.09
C GLU A 25 -44.36 -0.68 -19.56
N ILE A 26 -44.43 0.36 -20.40
CA ILE A 26 -44.20 0.21 -21.84
C ILE A 26 -42.72 -0.07 -22.05
N GLU A 27 -42.31 -1.34 -21.83
CA GLU A 27 -41.09 -1.86 -22.43
C GLU A 27 -41.23 -1.73 -23.96
N PRO A 28 -40.34 -0.99 -24.64
CA PRO A 28 -40.27 -1.05 -26.09
C PRO A 28 -39.66 -2.39 -26.47
N VAL A 29 -40.50 -3.43 -26.58
CA VAL A 29 -40.18 -4.68 -27.27
C VAL A 29 -39.97 -4.35 -28.76
N VAL A 30 -38.78 -3.84 -29.07
CA VAL A 30 -38.29 -3.69 -30.44
C VAL A 30 -38.08 -5.09 -30.97
N LYS A 31 -39.13 -5.62 -31.60
CA LYS A 31 -39.18 -6.94 -32.22
C LYS A 31 -37.94 -7.14 -33.10
N LYS A 32 -37.17 -8.20 -32.84
CA LYS A 32 -36.02 -8.68 -33.65
C LYS A 32 -36.42 -9.15 -35.08
N GLN A 33 -37.52 -8.63 -35.64
CA GLN A 33 -38.23 -9.18 -36.80
C GLN A 33 -38.57 -8.12 -37.87
N LYS A 34 -37.99 -6.91 -37.80
CA LYS A 34 -38.28 -5.82 -38.76
C LYS A 34 -37.07 -5.01 -39.25
N LEU A 35 -35.86 -5.59 -39.22
CA LEU A 35 -34.66 -4.98 -39.83
C LEU A 35 -34.21 -5.68 -41.13
N ASN A 36 -34.83 -6.81 -41.50
CA ASN A 36 -34.51 -7.58 -42.71
C ASN A 36 -35.55 -7.43 -43.84
N ASP A 37 -36.71 -6.80 -43.58
CA ASP A 37 -37.84 -6.75 -44.53
C ASP A 37 -38.09 -5.34 -45.13
N GLU A 38 -37.29 -4.33 -44.80
CA GLU A 38 -37.31 -3.06 -45.54
C GLU A 38 -36.37 -3.15 -46.76
N PRO A 39 -36.81 -2.70 -47.96
CA PRO A 39 -36.05 -2.87 -49.18
C PRO A 39 -34.69 -2.14 -49.11
N GLU A 40 -33.66 -2.73 -49.73
CA GLU A 40 -32.29 -2.19 -49.76
C GLU A 40 -32.15 -0.78 -50.40
N GLN A 41 -33.22 -0.29 -51.03
CA GLN A 41 -33.31 1.00 -51.71
C GLN A 41 -33.43 2.17 -50.72
N GLY A 42 -32.33 2.48 -50.03
CA GLY A 42 -32.23 3.66 -49.17
C GLY A 42 -31.12 3.62 -48.12
N ARG A 43 -30.51 2.46 -47.87
CA ARG A 43 -29.39 2.33 -46.92
C ARG A 43 -28.12 2.96 -47.53
N PRO A 44 -27.34 3.73 -46.76
CA PRO A 44 -26.02 4.20 -47.21
C PRO A 44 -25.15 3.05 -47.69
N SER A 45 -24.36 3.30 -48.75
CA SER A 45 -23.48 2.32 -49.40
C SER A 45 -22.51 1.62 -48.45
N TRP A 46 -22.26 2.23 -47.28
CA TRP A 46 -21.32 1.77 -46.28
C TRP A 46 -21.87 0.88 -45.17
N TYR A 47 -23.19 0.67 -45.09
CA TYR A 47 -23.79 -0.21 -44.07
C TYR A 47 -23.34 -1.68 -44.21
N LYS A 48 -22.92 -2.10 -45.41
CA LYS A 48 -22.43 -3.46 -45.68
C LYS A 48 -21.05 -3.78 -45.10
N TRP A 49 -20.33 -2.79 -44.56
CA TRP A 49 -19.05 -2.97 -43.85
C TRP A 49 -19.22 -2.88 -42.33
N LEU A 50 -20.44 -3.10 -41.82
CA LEU A 50 -20.78 -3.13 -40.40
C LEU A 50 -21.37 -4.49 -40.04
N SER A 51 -21.15 -4.95 -38.80
CA SER A 51 -21.90 -6.08 -38.25
C SER A 51 -23.36 -5.71 -37.94
N ASP A 52 -24.23 -6.72 -37.87
CA ASP A 52 -25.63 -6.59 -37.47
C ASP A 52 -25.78 -5.94 -36.08
N GLU A 53 -24.82 -6.20 -35.18
CA GLU A 53 -24.81 -5.56 -33.85
C GLU A 53 -24.53 -4.06 -33.96
N THR A 54 -23.52 -3.65 -34.73
CA THR A 54 -23.22 -2.23 -34.97
C THR A 54 -24.41 -1.52 -35.64
N LEU A 55 -25.09 -2.16 -36.59
CA LEU A 55 -26.32 -1.64 -37.22
C LEU A 55 -27.47 -1.48 -36.21
N LEU A 56 -27.67 -2.43 -35.30
CA LEU A 56 -28.66 -2.33 -34.21
C LEU A 56 -28.33 -1.21 -33.22
N GLN A 57 -27.04 -1.00 -32.91
CA GLN A 57 -26.60 0.11 -32.05
C GLN A 57 -26.78 1.47 -32.74
N LEU A 58 -26.48 1.56 -34.04
CA LEU A 58 -26.67 2.76 -34.87
C LEU A 58 -28.15 3.16 -34.95
N ALA A 59 -29.06 2.19 -35.07
CA ALA A 59 -30.50 2.43 -35.06
C ALA A 59 -31.02 2.95 -33.69
N ARG A 60 -30.36 2.61 -32.58
CA ARG A 60 -30.69 3.10 -31.23
C ARG A 60 -30.08 4.47 -30.92
N HIS A 61 -28.92 4.77 -31.52
CA HIS A 61 -28.14 5.98 -31.29
C HIS A 61 -27.79 6.65 -32.63
N PRO A 62 -28.74 7.36 -33.26
CA PRO A 62 -28.51 8.00 -34.55
C PRO A 62 -27.43 9.09 -34.45
N LEU A 63 -26.58 9.17 -35.47
CA LEU A 63 -25.41 10.08 -35.48
C LEU A 63 -25.76 11.55 -35.73
N THR A 64 -27.03 11.88 -36.00
CA THR A 64 -27.48 13.23 -36.38
C THR A 64 -27.06 14.33 -35.39
N VAL A 65 -26.99 14.03 -34.09
CA VAL A 65 -26.52 14.97 -33.06
C VAL A 65 -25.00 15.18 -33.15
N VAL A 66 -24.24 14.12 -33.45
CA VAL A 66 -22.79 14.18 -33.65
C VAL A 66 -22.46 14.96 -34.93
N ASP A 67 -23.13 14.63 -36.03
CA ASP A 67 -22.95 15.28 -37.33
C ASP A 67 -23.27 16.79 -37.24
N SER A 68 -24.29 17.16 -36.46
CA SER A 68 -24.66 18.56 -36.20
C SER A 68 -23.59 19.34 -35.42
N ILE A 69 -22.98 18.73 -34.40
CA ILE A 69 -21.88 19.34 -33.62
C ILE A 69 -20.64 19.56 -34.50
N GLU A 70 -20.27 18.56 -35.30
CA GLU A 70 -19.16 18.69 -36.26
C GLU A 70 -19.42 19.79 -37.28
N THR A 71 -20.62 19.83 -37.87
CA THR A 71 -21.00 20.84 -38.87
C THR A 71 -20.98 22.25 -38.27
N GLN A 72 -21.47 22.43 -37.04
CA GLN A 72 -21.41 23.71 -36.33
C GLN A 72 -19.96 24.15 -36.10
N PHE A 73 -19.08 23.25 -35.66
CA PHE A 73 -17.68 23.57 -35.43
C PHE A 73 -16.91 23.86 -36.73
N ASP A 74 -17.07 23.03 -37.76
CA ASP A 74 -16.47 23.19 -39.10
C ASP A 74 -16.93 24.53 -39.75
N SER A 75 -18.11 25.05 -39.40
CA SER A 75 -18.62 26.36 -39.87
C SER A 75 -17.95 27.57 -39.19
N LEU A 76 -17.44 27.40 -37.97
CA LEU A 76 -16.78 28.45 -37.19
C LEU A 76 -15.26 28.47 -37.40
N SER A 77 -14.64 27.30 -37.62
CA SER A 77 -13.20 27.21 -37.79
C SER A 77 -12.79 26.05 -38.70
N LYS A 78 -11.76 26.30 -39.52
CA LYS A 78 -11.09 25.27 -40.32
C LYS A 78 -10.02 24.50 -39.54
N VAL A 79 -9.90 24.70 -38.22
CA VAL A 79 -8.83 24.09 -37.40
C VAL A 79 -8.77 22.56 -37.51
N ARG A 80 -9.89 21.86 -37.77
CA ARG A 80 -9.90 20.40 -37.99
C ARG A 80 -9.15 19.96 -39.26
N GLN A 81 -8.94 20.87 -40.21
CA GLN A 81 -8.11 20.67 -41.41
C GLN A 81 -6.61 20.87 -41.13
N SER A 82 -6.23 21.36 -39.94
CA SER A 82 -4.84 21.52 -39.53
C SER A 82 -4.22 20.21 -39.03
N TRP A 83 -2.91 20.08 -39.20
CA TRP A 83 -2.14 18.95 -38.66
C TRP A 83 -2.10 19.01 -37.13
N GLU A 84 -1.97 20.21 -36.57
CA GLU A 84 -1.87 20.50 -35.15
C GLU A 84 -3.10 20.00 -34.40
N TYR A 85 -4.32 20.25 -34.91
CA TYR A 85 -5.55 19.69 -34.36
C TYR A 85 -5.53 18.16 -34.34
N GLN A 86 -5.28 17.54 -35.49
CA GLN A 86 -5.35 16.07 -35.61
C GLN A 86 -4.30 15.39 -34.72
N TYR A 87 -3.11 15.98 -34.61
CA TYR A 87 -2.07 15.51 -33.71
C TYR A 87 -2.48 15.62 -32.24
N VAL A 88 -2.99 16.79 -31.81
CA VAL A 88 -3.42 17.04 -30.43
C VAL A 88 -4.55 16.07 -30.03
N ILE A 89 -5.60 15.94 -30.84
CA ILE A 89 -6.73 15.04 -30.55
C ILE A 89 -6.28 13.58 -30.48
N THR A 90 -5.49 13.11 -31.44
CA THR A 90 -4.96 11.73 -31.43
C THR A 90 -4.07 11.46 -30.23
N TRP A 91 -3.20 12.40 -29.86
CA TRP A 91 -2.35 12.27 -28.69
C TRP A 91 -3.18 12.19 -27.40
N ILE A 92 -4.23 13.00 -27.26
CA ILE A 92 -5.12 12.95 -26.09
C ILE A 92 -5.86 11.60 -26.04
N TYR A 93 -6.39 11.10 -27.17
CA TYR A 93 -7.01 9.77 -27.27
C TYR A 93 -6.09 8.66 -26.75
N ASN A 94 -4.78 8.77 -26.99
CA ASN A 94 -3.79 7.77 -26.59
C ASN A 94 -3.37 7.84 -25.12
N VAL A 95 -3.40 9.01 -24.47
CA VAL A 95 -2.98 9.15 -23.06
C VAL A 95 -4.14 9.08 -22.06
N SER A 96 -5.37 9.31 -22.46
CA SER A 96 -6.55 9.41 -21.58
C SER A 96 -7.40 8.13 -21.56
N GLU A 97 -8.36 8.03 -20.64
CA GLU A 97 -9.38 6.99 -20.73
C GLU A 97 -10.31 7.31 -21.91
N SER A 98 -10.17 6.57 -23.01
CA SER A 98 -10.89 6.89 -24.26
C SER A 98 -11.44 5.62 -24.93
N PHE A 99 -12.22 5.78 -26.00
CA PHE A 99 -12.65 4.65 -26.85
C PHE A 99 -11.46 3.84 -27.40
N VAL A 100 -10.33 4.51 -27.71
CA VAL A 100 -9.12 3.86 -28.22
C VAL A 100 -8.51 2.95 -27.16
N THR A 101 -8.28 3.46 -25.93
CA THR A 101 -7.68 2.68 -24.85
C THR A 101 -8.62 1.63 -24.25
N LYS A 102 -9.95 1.82 -24.34
CA LYS A 102 -10.95 0.91 -23.78
C LYS A 102 -11.38 -0.19 -24.75
N THR A 103 -11.41 0.08 -26.06
CA THR A 103 -12.05 -0.82 -27.04
C THR A 103 -11.10 -1.26 -28.16
N ILE A 104 -10.22 -0.39 -28.66
CA ILE A 104 -9.30 -0.74 -29.76
C ILE A 104 -8.07 -1.49 -29.21
N TYR A 105 -7.52 -1.05 -28.08
CA TYR A 105 -6.36 -1.67 -27.41
C TYR A 105 -6.70 -2.10 -25.96
N PRO A 106 -7.55 -3.13 -25.78
CA PRO A 106 -7.98 -3.58 -24.45
C PRO A 106 -6.83 -4.24 -23.67
N GLY A 107 -6.07 -3.42 -22.95
CA GLY A 107 -4.87 -3.81 -22.21
C GLY A 107 -3.98 -2.61 -21.86
N GLY A 108 -3.97 -1.59 -22.71
CA GLY A 108 -3.29 -0.33 -22.45
C GLY A 108 -3.88 0.39 -21.23
N LYS A 109 -3.04 0.80 -20.28
CA LYS A 109 -3.49 1.63 -19.15
C LYS A 109 -3.50 3.08 -19.60
N ALA A 110 -4.57 3.83 -19.35
CA ALA A 110 -4.54 5.28 -19.55
C ALA A 110 -3.52 5.94 -18.60
N MET A 111 -2.76 6.91 -19.11
CA MET A 111 -1.87 7.77 -18.33
C MET A 111 -2.69 8.77 -17.49
N TRP A 112 -3.71 9.37 -18.11
CA TRP A 112 -4.67 10.28 -17.49
C TRP A 112 -5.97 9.55 -17.17
N LYS A 113 -6.03 8.94 -15.99
CA LYS A 113 -7.21 8.20 -15.51
C LYS A 113 -8.41 9.07 -15.15
N THR A 114 -8.19 10.34 -14.82
CA THR A 114 -9.25 11.30 -14.48
C THR A 114 -9.95 11.87 -15.72
N VAL A 115 -9.31 11.79 -16.89
CA VAL A 115 -9.86 12.33 -18.15
C VAL A 115 -10.52 11.21 -18.96
N ASN A 116 -11.86 11.19 -18.99
CA ASN A 116 -12.65 10.31 -19.83
C ASN A 116 -12.94 10.98 -21.19
N PHE A 117 -11.99 10.92 -22.12
CA PHE A 117 -11.97 11.75 -23.34
C PHE A 117 -12.84 11.22 -24.49
N ASP A 118 -13.51 12.16 -25.16
CA ASP A 118 -14.22 11.97 -26.42
C ASP A 118 -14.17 13.30 -27.22
N GLU A 119 -13.81 13.24 -28.52
CA GLU A 119 -13.68 14.44 -29.37
C GLU A 119 -14.97 15.24 -29.43
N ILE A 120 -16.13 14.58 -29.54
CA ILE A 120 -17.41 15.28 -29.76
C ILE A 120 -17.90 15.95 -28.48
N LEU A 121 -17.69 15.32 -27.31
CA LEU A 121 -17.88 15.99 -26.01
C LEU A 121 -16.96 17.21 -25.88
N PHE A 122 -15.68 17.06 -26.21
CA PHE A 122 -14.70 18.14 -26.18
C PHE A 122 -15.08 19.30 -27.14
N LEU A 123 -15.54 18.99 -28.36
CA LEU A 123 -16.00 19.98 -29.34
C LEU A 123 -17.27 20.71 -28.88
N LYS A 124 -18.26 20.00 -28.31
CA LYS A 124 -19.48 20.63 -27.74
C LYS A 124 -19.13 21.57 -26.58
N ASP A 125 -18.18 21.17 -25.76
CA ASP A 125 -17.71 21.95 -24.63
C ASP A 125 -16.87 23.17 -25.06
N LEU A 126 -16.05 23.04 -26.11
CA LEU A 126 -15.32 24.14 -26.73
C LEU A 126 -16.27 25.13 -27.43
N LEU A 127 -17.28 24.64 -28.18
CA LEU A 127 -18.34 25.48 -28.74
C LEU A 127 -19.07 26.29 -27.65
N THR A 128 -19.27 25.71 -26.47
CA THR A 128 -19.91 26.40 -25.34
C THR A 128 -19.02 27.53 -24.78
N VAL A 129 -17.69 27.34 -24.77
CA VAL A 129 -16.73 28.39 -24.39
C VAL A 129 -16.69 29.50 -25.45
N LEU A 130 -16.57 29.14 -26.74
CA LEU A 130 -16.47 30.10 -27.84
C LEU A 130 -17.72 30.97 -28.02
N ASN A 131 -18.91 30.41 -27.78
CA ASN A 131 -20.16 31.15 -27.83
C ASN A 131 -20.44 31.99 -26.57
N ASN A 132 -19.60 31.93 -25.54
CA ASN A 132 -19.76 32.69 -24.30
C ASN A 132 -18.58 33.67 -24.08
N PRO A 133 -18.67 34.93 -24.52
CA PRO A 133 -17.58 35.91 -24.37
C PRO A 133 -17.26 36.24 -22.90
N ASN A 134 -18.19 35.95 -21.97
CA ASN A 134 -18.01 36.12 -20.53
C ASN A 134 -17.71 34.78 -19.83
N PHE A 135 -17.14 33.80 -20.53
CA PHE A 135 -16.75 32.53 -19.90
C PHE A 135 -15.73 32.76 -18.78
N GLN A 136 -16.20 32.66 -17.54
CA GLN A 136 -15.35 32.56 -16.35
C GLN A 136 -15.04 31.08 -16.12
N GLN A 137 -13.78 30.78 -15.78
CA GLN A 137 -13.41 29.43 -15.38
C GLN A 137 -14.13 29.13 -14.06
N PRO A 138 -14.94 28.06 -13.98
CA PRO A 138 -15.69 27.79 -12.77
C PRO A 138 -14.73 27.27 -11.68
N GLU A 139 -14.80 27.86 -10.49
CA GLU A 139 -14.15 27.37 -9.28
C GLU A 139 -14.90 26.12 -8.82
N VAL A 140 -14.52 24.96 -9.38
CA VAL A 140 -15.09 23.66 -9.03
C VAL A 140 -14.03 22.82 -8.35
N GLU A 141 -14.30 22.42 -7.11
CA GLU A 141 -13.41 21.56 -6.32
C GLU A 141 -13.32 20.13 -6.91
N ASP A 142 -14.38 19.67 -7.60
CA ASP A 142 -14.41 18.38 -8.28
C ASP A 142 -14.09 18.48 -9.79
N GLU A 143 -12.95 17.91 -10.19
CA GLU A 143 -12.54 17.76 -11.59
C GLU A 143 -13.54 16.95 -12.43
N SER A 144 -14.36 16.10 -11.81
CA SER A 144 -15.37 15.28 -12.51
C SER A 144 -16.53 16.10 -13.09
N GLU A 145 -16.79 17.28 -12.54
CA GLU A 145 -17.83 18.20 -13.03
C GLU A 145 -17.29 19.26 -14.02
N MET A 146 -15.96 19.32 -14.23
CA MET A 146 -15.35 20.28 -15.15
C MET A 146 -15.73 20.02 -16.62
N ASN A 147 -15.78 21.10 -17.37
CA ASN A 147 -15.89 21.09 -18.83
C ASN A 147 -14.68 20.36 -19.46
N MET A 148 -14.92 19.48 -20.44
CA MET A 148 -13.89 18.60 -21.03
C MET A 148 -12.72 19.37 -21.65
N TYR A 149 -12.99 20.51 -22.29
CA TYR A 149 -11.95 21.37 -22.85
C TYR A 149 -11.10 22.02 -21.73
N VAL A 150 -11.73 22.43 -20.62
CA VAL A 150 -11.04 22.97 -19.44
C VAL A 150 -10.19 21.90 -18.74
N LEU A 151 -10.74 20.69 -18.59
CA LEU A 151 -10.06 19.54 -17.97
C LEU A 151 -8.82 19.11 -18.80
N VAL A 152 -8.94 19.03 -20.13
CA VAL A 152 -7.81 18.73 -21.03
C VAL A 152 -6.72 19.80 -20.93
N ARG A 153 -7.09 21.09 -20.83
CA ARG A 153 -6.12 22.18 -20.61
C ARG A 153 -5.37 22.00 -19.29
N LEU A 154 -6.07 21.73 -18.19
CA LEU A 154 -5.47 21.51 -16.87
C LEU A 154 -4.54 20.28 -16.88
N ALA A 155 -4.96 19.19 -17.50
CA ALA A 155 -4.14 17.98 -17.65
C ALA A 155 -2.86 18.23 -18.48
N LEU A 156 -2.96 18.94 -19.61
CA LEU A 156 -1.78 19.36 -20.40
C LEU A 156 -0.83 20.25 -19.59
N LEU A 157 -1.36 21.21 -18.84
CA LEU A 157 -0.56 22.16 -18.05
C LEU A 157 0.20 21.47 -16.91
N ARG A 158 -0.49 20.62 -16.13
CA ARG A 158 0.10 19.78 -15.08
C ARG A 158 1.14 18.81 -15.63
N GLN A 159 0.87 18.20 -16.79
CA GLN A 159 1.81 17.31 -17.45
C GLN A 159 3.07 18.04 -17.95
N LEU A 160 2.90 19.28 -18.41
CA LEU A 160 4.00 20.12 -18.87
C LEU A 160 4.89 20.58 -17.71
N GLY A 161 4.31 21.12 -16.64
CA GLY A 161 5.05 21.51 -15.44
C GLY A 161 5.53 20.33 -14.59
N ASN A 162 5.02 19.12 -14.85
CA ASN A 162 5.31 17.89 -14.11
C ASN A 162 5.00 18.01 -12.60
N ASN A 163 3.90 18.69 -12.27
CA ASN A 163 3.37 18.84 -10.92
C ASN A 163 1.82 18.78 -10.99
N LYS A 164 1.19 18.09 -10.05
CA LYS A 164 -0.28 17.93 -9.95
C LYS A 164 -0.97 19.13 -9.30
N SER A 165 -0.30 19.89 -8.44
CA SER A 165 -0.82 21.09 -7.78
C SER A 165 -0.91 22.31 -8.70
N ILE A 166 -0.52 22.18 -9.98
CA ILE A 166 -0.63 23.26 -10.95
C ILE A 166 -2.11 23.49 -11.28
N GLU A 167 -2.51 24.74 -11.16
CA GLU A 167 -3.84 25.27 -11.46
C GLU A 167 -3.83 26.07 -12.78
N LEU A 168 -5.02 26.38 -13.31
CA LEU A 168 -5.16 27.13 -14.57
C LEU A 168 -4.78 28.62 -14.49
N ASN A 169 -4.65 29.18 -13.28
CA ASN A 169 -4.15 30.53 -13.05
C ASN A 169 -2.67 30.67 -13.47
N GLN A 170 -1.84 29.64 -13.27
CA GLN A 170 -0.43 29.55 -13.66
C GLN A 170 -0.21 29.31 -15.17
N TRP A 171 -1.29 29.28 -15.97
CA TRP A 171 -1.23 28.99 -17.41
C TRP A 171 -0.24 29.90 -18.15
N ASN A 172 -0.35 31.21 -17.95
CA ASN A 172 0.46 32.18 -18.68
C ASN A 172 1.95 32.05 -18.31
N ASP A 173 2.28 31.87 -17.03
CA ASP A 173 3.68 31.81 -16.58
C ASP A 173 4.40 30.59 -17.16
N ILE A 174 3.76 29.41 -17.09
CA ILE A 174 4.35 28.15 -17.55
C ILE A 174 4.42 28.10 -19.09
N VAL A 175 3.35 28.50 -19.78
CA VAL A 175 3.25 28.40 -21.25
C VAL A 175 4.08 29.48 -21.94
N ASN A 176 4.12 30.72 -21.44
CA ASN A 176 4.93 31.77 -22.04
C ASN A 176 6.44 31.49 -21.89
N THR A 177 6.85 30.89 -20.76
CA THR A 177 8.24 30.42 -20.58
C THR A 177 8.62 29.40 -21.66
N LEU A 178 7.75 28.42 -21.94
CA LEU A 178 7.96 27.42 -22.99
C LEU A 178 8.04 28.02 -24.40
N LEU A 179 7.12 28.93 -24.74
CA LEU A 179 7.07 29.55 -26.08
C LEU A 179 8.28 30.45 -26.32
N THR A 180 8.78 31.11 -25.27
CA THR A 180 10.00 31.92 -25.31
C THR A 180 11.25 31.05 -25.52
N GLU A 181 11.39 29.92 -24.83
CA GLU A 181 12.50 28.97 -25.04
C GLU A 181 12.54 28.38 -26.46
N SER A 182 11.37 28.18 -27.08
CA SER A 182 11.22 27.34 -28.29
C SER A 182 11.25 28.11 -29.62
N LYS A 183 11.55 29.41 -29.60
CA LYS A 183 11.54 30.34 -30.77
C LYS A 183 10.15 30.62 -31.35
N HIS A 184 9.07 30.22 -30.68
CA HIS A 184 7.68 30.45 -31.09
C HIS A 184 7.06 31.65 -30.35
N ALA A 185 7.81 32.75 -30.28
CA ALA A 185 7.41 33.96 -29.56
C ALA A 185 6.22 34.69 -30.20
N ASP A 186 5.92 34.40 -31.46
CA ASP A 186 4.76 34.87 -32.23
C ASP A 186 3.43 34.25 -31.78
N LEU A 187 3.47 33.13 -31.04
CA LEU A 187 2.31 32.49 -30.43
C LEU A 187 2.03 32.97 -28.99
N ILE A 188 2.90 33.78 -28.40
CA ILE A 188 2.70 34.34 -27.06
C ILE A 188 1.53 35.34 -27.13
N PRO A 189 0.45 35.15 -26.36
CA PRO A 189 -0.61 36.18 -26.23
C PRO A 189 0.00 37.48 -25.74
N SER A 190 -0.49 38.64 -26.18
CA SER A 190 0.00 39.90 -25.62
C SER A 190 -0.26 39.92 -24.10
N THR A 191 0.53 40.66 -23.33
CA THR A 191 0.64 40.49 -21.85
C THR A 191 -0.66 40.63 -21.04
N ASN A 192 -1.78 41.06 -21.67
CA ASN A 192 -3.10 41.16 -21.06
C ASN A 192 -4.18 40.27 -21.73
N GLU A 193 -3.88 39.51 -22.79
CA GLU A 193 -4.82 38.63 -23.47
C GLU A 193 -4.89 37.26 -22.78
N ARG A 194 -6.10 36.74 -22.53
CA ARG A 194 -6.28 35.38 -21.99
C ARG A 194 -6.15 34.38 -23.13
N PHE A 195 -5.58 33.21 -22.85
CA PHE A 195 -5.48 32.10 -23.82
C PHE A 195 -6.82 31.74 -24.47
N ILE A 196 -7.92 31.79 -23.72
CA ILE A 196 -9.27 31.49 -24.22
C ILE A 196 -9.74 32.49 -25.29
N ASP A 197 -9.29 33.75 -25.20
CA ASP A 197 -9.63 34.83 -26.12
C ASP A 197 -8.79 34.79 -27.42
N SER A 198 -7.77 33.90 -27.48
CA SER A 198 -6.94 33.70 -28.68
C SER A 198 -7.66 32.92 -29.77
N ASP A 199 -7.33 33.17 -31.04
CA ASP A 199 -7.89 32.39 -32.16
C ASP A 199 -7.69 30.87 -31.98
N ILE A 200 -8.69 30.10 -32.40
CA ILE A 200 -8.74 28.64 -32.19
C ILE A 200 -7.54 27.95 -32.84
N ASN A 201 -7.07 28.42 -34.01
CA ASN A 201 -5.89 27.83 -34.65
C ASN A 201 -4.63 28.06 -33.80
N LYS A 202 -4.47 29.27 -33.21
CA LYS A 202 -3.37 29.57 -32.28
C LYS A 202 -3.46 28.71 -31.01
N GLN A 203 -4.65 28.50 -30.45
CA GLN A 203 -4.84 27.64 -29.28
C GLN A 203 -4.34 26.21 -29.54
N PHE A 204 -4.66 25.63 -30.71
CA PHE A 204 -4.19 24.30 -31.10
C PHE A 204 -2.70 24.24 -31.44
N GLN A 205 -2.13 25.30 -32.03
CA GLN A 205 -0.68 25.42 -32.20
C GLN A 205 0.04 25.41 -30.83
N ILE A 206 -0.46 26.16 -29.84
CA ILE A 206 0.07 26.14 -28.48
C ILE A 206 -0.03 24.74 -27.87
N PHE A 207 -1.18 24.05 -27.95
CA PHE A 207 -1.31 22.66 -27.48
C PHE A 207 -0.31 21.72 -28.17
N TYR A 208 -0.13 21.85 -29.48
CA TYR A 208 0.85 21.06 -30.25
C TYR A 208 2.27 21.26 -29.70
N HIS A 209 2.70 22.50 -29.48
CA HIS A 209 4.02 22.80 -28.93
C HIS A 209 4.19 22.34 -27.46
N MET A 210 3.14 22.46 -26.63
CA MET A 210 3.14 21.88 -25.28
C MET A 210 3.37 20.36 -25.32
N ILE A 211 2.66 19.65 -26.20
CA ILE A 211 2.82 18.20 -26.38
C ILE A 211 4.23 17.87 -26.87
N LYS A 212 4.81 18.62 -27.83
CA LYS A 212 6.20 18.40 -28.27
C LYS A 212 7.24 18.63 -27.18
N GLN A 213 7.00 19.54 -26.23
CA GLN A 213 7.85 19.67 -25.05
C GLN A 213 7.67 18.50 -24.07
N ILE A 214 6.44 18.00 -23.88
CA ILE A 214 6.16 16.80 -23.06
C ILE A 214 6.87 15.58 -23.65
N GLU A 215 6.75 15.32 -24.95
CA GLU A 215 7.40 14.22 -25.66
C GLU A 215 8.93 14.25 -25.50
N SER A 216 9.54 15.43 -25.60
CA SER A 216 11.00 15.59 -25.55
C SER A 216 11.58 15.64 -24.13
N LYS A 217 10.91 16.28 -23.15
CA LYS A 217 11.45 16.51 -21.80
C LYS A 217 10.80 15.65 -20.69
N ASN A 218 9.55 15.19 -20.81
CA ASN A 218 8.84 14.55 -19.70
C ASN A 218 9.18 13.05 -19.53
N MET A 219 9.73 12.67 -18.37
CA MET A 219 10.12 11.28 -18.08
C MET A 219 8.94 10.34 -17.80
N VAL A 220 7.85 10.84 -17.21
CA VAL A 220 6.64 10.03 -16.97
C VAL A 220 6.04 9.60 -18.30
N PHE A 221 5.98 10.53 -19.26
CA PHE A 221 5.50 10.25 -20.61
C PHE A 221 6.43 9.32 -21.40
N LYS A 222 7.76 9.43 -21.26
CA LYS A 222 8.71 8.48 -21.88
C LYS A 222 8.55 7.06 -21.33
N ASN A 223 8.37 6.93 -20.01
CA ASN A 223 8.05 5.65 -19.37
C ASN A 223 6.67 5.13 -19.84
N TYR A 224 5.70 6.02 -20.07
CA TYR A 224 4.38 5.68 -20.58
C TYR A 224 4.45 5.08 -22.00
N ILE A 225 5.11 5.78 -22.93
CA ILE A 225 5.38 5.29 -24.30
C ILE A 225 6.06 3.92 -24.25
N THR A 226 7.11 3.75 -23.45
CA THR A 226 7.88 2.49 -23.39
C THR A 226 7.01 1.28 -23.03
N ASN A 227 5.95 1.48 -22.24
CA ASN A 227 5.03 0.42 -21.83
C ASN A 227 3.78 0.28 -22.72
N ASN A 228 3.49 1.24 -23.60
CA ASN A 228 2.26 1.28 -24.42
C ASN A 228 2.56 1.74 -25.87
N MET A 229 3.70 1.32 -26.44
CA MET A 229 4.14 1.68 -27.80
C MET A 229 3.04 1.48 -28.85
N GLU A 230 2.27 0.41 -28.71
CA GLU A 230 1.15 0.03 -29.58
C GLU A 230 0.05 1.10 -29.73
N LEU A 231 -0.12 1.99 -28.74
CA LEU A 231 -1.07 3.11 -28.84
C LEU A 231 -0.54 4.22 -29.77
N PHE A 232 0.78 4.39 -29.86
CA PHE A 232 1.45 5.43 -30.64
C PHE A 232 1.92 4.96 -32.03
N ASP A 233 1.82 3.66 -32.31
CA ASP A 233 2.06 3.09 -33.64
C ASP A 233 0.88 3.40 -34.58
N ILE A 234 0.97 4.55 -35.24
CA ILE A 234 -0.07 5.08 -36.12
C ILE A 234 -0.37 4.11 -37.30
N ILE A 235 -1.66 3.84 -37.56
CA ILE A 235 -2.12 2.87 -38.57
C ILE A 235 -1.68 3.33 -39.98
N LYS A 236 -0.65 2.68 -40.54
CA LYS A 236 -0.15 2.98 -41.89
C LYS A 236 -1.08 2.41 -42.96
N ILE A 237 -1.60 3.28 -43.83
CA ILE A 237 -2.52 2.93 -44.93
C ILE A 237 -1.74 2.58 -46.22
N LYS A 238 -0.53 3.13 -46.40
CA LYS A 238 0.35 2.81 -47.52
C LYS A 238 1.83 2.85 -47.14
N GLU A 239 2.51 1.74 -47.40
CA GLU A 239 3.90 1.71 -47.84
C GLU A 239 3.85 1.26 -49.31
N SER A 240 4.41 2.04 -50.24
CA SER A 240 4.41 1.62 -51.64
C SER A 240 5.56 0.69 -51.91
N ASP A 241 5.32 -0.39 -52.65
CA ASP A 241 6.38 -1.31 -53.07
C ASP A 241 7.35 -0.67 -54.10
N GLU A 242 7.13 0.59 -54.50
CA GLU A 242 8.11 1.46 -55.17
C GLU A 242 9.01 2.18 -54.15
N ALA A 243 10.32 1.91 -54.19
CA ALA A 243 11.31 2.37 -53.21
C ALA A 243 11.54 3.91 -53.15
N ASP A 244 10.89 4.68 -54.02
CA ASP A 244 11.06 6.14 -54.18
C ASP A 244 9.84 6.98 -53.78
N SER A 245 8.77 6.38 -53.19
CA SER A 245 7.63 7.19 -52.77
C SER A 245 7.93 8.03 -51.52
N ASN A 246 8.25 9.31 -51.76
CA ASN A 246 8.30 10.37 -50.75
C ASN A 246 6.93 10.68 -50.10
N GLN A 247 5.98 9.75 -50.08
CA GLN A 247 4.60 9.94 -49.61
C GLN A 247 4.14 8.76 -48.75
N ILE A 248 3.92 9.03 -47.47
CA ILE A 248 3.38 8.07 -46.49
C ILE A 248 1.96 8.46 -46.15
N MET A 249 1.04 7.50 -46.11
CA MET A 249 -0.35 7.73 -45.66
C MET A 249 -0.62 6.91 -44.40
N PHE A 250 -1.31 7.52 -43.43
CA PHE A 250 -1.73 6.87 -42.20
C PHE A 250 -3.08 7.41 -41.70
N MET A 251 -3.72 6.65 -40.80
CA MET A 251 -4.96 7.00 -40.12
C MET A 251 -4.66 7.38 -38.67
N THR A 252 -5.22 8.49 -38.21
CA THR A 252 -5.15 8.92 -36.81
C THR A 252 -6.54 8.89 -36.18
N TYR A 253 -6.59 8.85 -34.85
CA TYR A 253 -7.85 8.67 -34.13
C TYR A 253 -8.65 9.98 -34.02
N PRO A 254 -9.98 9.94 -34.22
CA PRO A 254 -10.78 8.75 -34.51
C PRO A 254 -10.94 8.45 -36.02
N ILE A 255 -10.79 9.43 -36.93
CA ILE A 255 -11.22 9.30 -38.34
C ILE A 255 -10.35 10.01 -39.40
N ALA A 256 -9.25 10.63 -38.99
CA ALA A 256 -8.48 11.48 -39.89
C ALA A 256 -7.45 10.67 -40.69
N VAL A 257 -7.34 10.99 -41.98
CA VAL A 257 -6.40 10.35 -42.91
C VAL A 257 -5.40 11.41 -43.36
N ILE A 258 -4.13 11.17 -43.07
CA ILE A 258 -3.07 12.16 -43.21
C ILE A 258 -2.01 11.63 -44.15
N LYS A 259 -1.53 12.52 -45.02
CA LYS A 259 -0.51 12.25 -46.02
C LYS A 259 0.73 13.09 -45.73
N HIS A 260 1.77 12.43 -45.27
CA HIS A 260 3.09 13.03 -45.13
C HIS A 260 3.82 12.99 -46.46
N CYS A 261 4.10 14.16 -47.02
CA CYS A 261 4.97 14.34 -48.18
C CYS A 261 6.36 14.78 -47.70
N ILE A 262 7.36 13.91 -47.90
CA ILE A 262 8.76 14.18 -47.56
C ILE A 262 9.40 14.93 -48.73
N THR A 263 9.49 16.25 -48.63
CA THR A 263 10.20 17.06 -49.62
C THR A 263 11.66 17.22 -49.21
N ARG A 264 12.58 16.96 -50.14
CA ARG A 264 14.03 17.20 -49.97
C ARG A 264 14.38 18.42 -50.80
N ASP A 265 15.20 19.32 -50.26
CA ASP A 265 15.63 20.49 -51.02
C ASP A 265 16.40 20.08 -52.30
N LYS A 266 16.20 20.83 -53.38
CA LYS A 266 16.74 20.55 -54.72
C LYS A 266 18.28 20.59 -54.73
N SER A 267 18.90 21.24 -53.74
CA SER A 267 20.34 21.27 -53.53
C SER A 267 20.98 19.90 -53.26
N LEU A 268 20.21 18.88 -52.83
CA LEU A 268 20.73 17.52 -52.68
C LEU A 268 21.10 16.85 -54.03
N GLY A 269 20.46 17.24 -55.13
CA GLY A 269 20.63 16.60 -56.44
C GLY A 269 20.08 15.16 -56.51
N LYS A 270 19.89 14.64 -57.74
CA LYS A 270 19.59 13.21 -57.94
C LYS A 270 20.85 12.34 -58.08
N ASP A 271 21.99 12.96 -58.41
CA ASP A 271 23.19 12.27 -58.90
C ASP A 271 24.47 12.60 -58.10
N LYS A 272 24.35 13.02 -56.83
CA LYS A 272 25.49 13.09 -55.90
C LYS A 272 25.34 11.99 -54.86
N GLU A 273 26.48 11.37 -54.52
CA GLU A 273 26.54 10.10 -53.79
C GLU A 273 25.57 10.05 -52.59
N PRO A 274 24.95 8.89 -52.33
CA PRO A 274 24.13 8.73 -51.14
C PRO A 274 25.02 8.98 -49.92
N TRP A 275 24.86 10.14 -49.28
CA TRP A 275 25.60 10.52 -48.09
C TRP A 275 25.34 9.46 -47.04
N ARG A 276 26.33 8.56 -46.84
CA ARG A 276 26.25 7.43 -45.92
C ARG A 276 26.38 7.95 -44.50
N LEU A 277 25.34 8.63 -44.01
CA LEU A 277 25.28 9.07 -42.63
C LEU A 277 25.45 7.84 -41.73
N PRO A 278 26.48 7.81 -40.87
CA PRO A 278 26.85 6.63 -40.11
C PRO A 278 25.93 6.44 -38.90
N LEU A 279 24.66 6.05 -39.12
CA LEU A 279 23.70 5.81 -38.02
C LEU A 279 24.03 4.60 -37.13
N LEU A 280 25.04 3.80 -37.49
CA LEU A 280 25.51 2.66 -36.70
C LEU A 280 26.79 3.05 -35.96
N LEU A 281 26.83 2.84 -34.64
CA LEU A 281 27.94 3.22 -33.75
C LEU A 281 29.34 2.83 -34.27
N LYS A 282 29.45 1.66 -34.90
CA LYS A 282 30.67 1.12 -35.53
C LYS A 282 31.28 1.98 -36.65
N ASN A 283 30.48 2.89 -37.22
CA ASN A 283 30.90 3.83 -38.26
C ASN A 283 31.19 5.23 -37.66
N CYS A 284 30.88 5.45 -36.37
CA CYS A 284 31.20 6.66 -35.60
C CYS A 284 32.39 6.46 -34.65
N THR A 285 33.07 5.31 -34.71
CA THR A 285 34.25 5.00 -33.91
C THR A 285 35.41 4.62 -34.82
N VAL A 286 36.58 5.24 -34.57
CA VAL A 286 37.84 4.89 -35.22
C VAL A 286 38.77 4.32 -34.15
N LYS A 287 39.23 3.10 -34.38
CA LYS A 287 40.23 2.44 -33.53
C LYS A 287 41.61 2.81 -34.06
N TYR A 288 42.39 3.53 -33.26
CA TYR A 288 43.80 3.75 -33.51
C TYR A 288 44.62 2.72 -32.72
N GLU A 289 45.60 2.10 -33.39
CA GLU A 289 46.60 1.27 -32.74
C GLU A 289 47.93 1.99 -32.87
N ASP A 290 48.51 2.39 -31.73
CA ASP A 290 49.84 2.98 -31.71
C ASP A 290 50.90 1.88 -31.89
N SER A 291 52.09 2.27 -32.32
CA SER A 291 53.29 1.47 -32.53
C SER A 291 53.73 0.59 -31.34
N LEU A 292 53.22 0.86 -30.13
CA LEU A 292 53.41 0.07 -28.91
C LEU A 292 52.28 -0.94 -28.62
N GLY A 293 51.30 -1.08 -29.51
CA GLY A 293 50.18 -2.02 -29.39
C GLY A 293 49.04 -1.56 -28.48
N GLN A 294 49.01 -0.29 -28.06
CA GLN A 294 47.86 0.27 -27.35
C GLN A 294 46.76 0.68 -28.32
N THR A 295 45.53 0.27 -28.00
CA THR A 295 44.33 0.53 -28.80
C THR A 295 43.52 1.66 -28.20
N ASP A 296 43.45 2.80 -28.88
CA ASP A 296 42.62 3.94 -28.47
C ASP A 296 41.40 4.08 -29.37
N LEU A 297 40.22 4.35 -28.79
CA LEU A 297 38.95 4.35 -29.51
C LEU A 297 38.36 5.77 -29.57
N VAL A 298 38.51 6.42 -30.71
CA VAL A 298 38.08 7.81 -30.92
C VAL A 298 36.67 7.83 -31.49
N HIS A 299 35.76 8.56 -30.84
CA HIS A 299 34.43 8.83 -31.34
C HIS A 299 34.43 10.04 -32.29
N LEU A 300 33.87 9.88 -33.48
CA LEU A 300 33.66 10.96 -34.44
C LEU A 300 32.30 11.62 -34.18
N ASP A 301 32.32 12.92 -33.93
CA ASP A 301 31.12 13.75 -33.80
C ASP A 301 30.60 14.13 -35.20
N TYR A 302 29.41 13.62 -35.55
CA TYR A 302 28.69 13.92 -36.79
C TYR A 302 27.43 14.78 -36.54
N SER A 303 27.24 15.35 -35.35
CA SER A 303 26.00 16.07 -35.01
C SER A 303 25.73 17.25 -35.95
N LYS A 304 26.75 17.96 -36.43
CA LYS A 304 26.59 19.09 -37.36
C LYS A 304 26.15 18.64 -38.75
N GLU A 305 26.66 17.51 -39.23
CA GLU A 305 26.31 16.88 -40.49
C GLU A 305 24.89 16.31 -40.44
N ILE A 306 24.52 15.71 -39.30
CA ILE A 306 23.15 15.25 -39.00
C ILE A 306 22.18 16.44 -39.01
N ASP A 307 22.46 17.50 -38.26
CA ASP A 307 21.61 18.69 -38.21
C ASP A 307 21.48 19.35 -39.59
N SER A 308 22.59 19.48 -40.33
CA SER A 308 22.59 20.03 -41.70
C SER A 308 21.85 19.15 -42.71
N TYR A 309 21.75 17.84 -42.47
CA TYR A 309 20.95 16.92 -43.29
C TYR A 309 19.46 17.03 -42.94
N LEU A 310 19.12 17.01 -41.65
CA LEU A 310 17.74 17.12 -41.17
C LEU A 310 17.11 18.47 -41.55
N GLN A 311 17.86 19.56 -41.51
CA GLN A 311 17.40 20.89 -41.94
C GLN A 311 17.01 20.97 -43.43
N LYS A 312 17.44 20.03 -44.28
CA LYS A 312 17.13 19.96 -45.73
C LYS A 312 15.97 19.01 -46.05
N ILE A 313 15.37 18.41 -45.03
CA ILE A 313 14.16 17.57 -45.13
C ILE A 313 12.99 18.37 -44.59
N HIS A 314 12.00 18.63 -45.43
CA HIS A 314 10.76 19.31 -45.05
C HIS A 314 9.60 18.33 -45.16
N LEU A 315 8.94 18.11 -44.02
CA LEU A 315 7.71 17.31 -43.92
C LEU A 315 6.51 18.23 -44.18
N ILE A 316 5.75 17.92 -45.22
CA ILE A 316 4.48 18.60 -45.53
C ILE A 316 3.36 17.62 -45.21
N ASN A 317 2.52 17.98 -44.24
CA ASN A 317 1.45 17.13 -43.73
C ASN A 317 0.12 17.63 -44.31
N ASP A 318 -0.53 16.79 -45.10
CA ASP A 318 -1.79 17.11 -45.79
C ASP A 318 -2.93 16.27 -45.19
N VAL A 319 -3.95 16.94 -44.65
CA VAL A 319 -5.09 16.29 -43.96
C VAL A 319 -6.19 16.02 -44.98
N ILE A 320 -6.28 14.75 -45.43
CA ILE A 320 -7.18 14.31 -46.50
C ILE A 320 -8.62 14.11 -46.00
N SER A 321 -8.78 13.62 -44.76
CA SER A 321 -10.08 13.59 -44.06
C SER A 321 -9.94 14.11 -42.65
N TYR A 322 -10.99 14.79 -42.18
CA TYR A 322 -11.06 15.42 -40.86
C TYR A 322 -12.42 15.27 -40.16
N ASN A 323 -13.44 14.80 -40.90
CA ASN A 323 -14.78 14.48 -40.40
C ASN A 323 -15.30 13.21 -41.11
N PHE A 324 -16.44 12.66 -40.68
CA PHE A 324 -16.91 11.36 -41.20
C PHE A 324 -17.34 11.42 -42.68
N GLU A 325 -17.91 12.55 -43.11
CA GLU A 325 -18.27 12.77 -44.52
C GLU A 325 -17.02 12.76 -45.43
N THR A 326 -15.97 13.50 -45.05
CA THR A 326 -14.71 13.53 -45.81
C THR A 326 -14.01 12.16 -45.82
N TYR A 327 -14.05 11.43 -44.71
CA TYR A 327 -13.55 10.05 -44.63
C TYR A 327 -14.27 9.13 -45.63
N LEU A 328 -15.60 9.13 -45.66
CA LEU A 328 -16.40 8.34 -46.60
C LEU A 328 -16.15 8.76 -48.07
N ASN A 329 -16.08 10.07 -48.35
CA ASN A 329 -15.79 10.60 -49.68
C ASN A 329 -14.41 10.15 -50.20
N GLN A 330 -13.40 10.09 -49.33
CA GLN A 330 -12.09 9.55 -49.70
C GLN A 330 -12.14 8.05 -49.95
N PHE A 331 -12.81 7.29 -49.09
CA PHE A 331 -12.98 5.85 -49.28
C PHE A 331 -13.69 5.50 -50.60
N GLU A 332 -14.77 6.20 -50.93
CA GLU A 332 -15.43 6.06 -52.23
C GLU A 332 -14.51 6.39 -53.40
N THR A 333 -13.67 7.41 -53.25
CA THR A 333 -12.68 7.82 -54.26
C THR A 333 -11.68 6.68 -54.49
N TYR A 334 -11.09 6.10 -53.44
CA TYR A 334 -10.18 4.97 -53.57
C TYR A 334 -10.86 3.72 -54.13
N GLN A 335 -12.13 3.44 -53.81
CA GLN A 335 -12.89 2.37 -54.47
C GLN A 335 -13.10 2.61 -55.97
N LYS A 336 -13.39 3.84 -56.38
CA LYS A 336 -13.52 4.23 -57.79
C LYS A 336 -12.17 4.05 -58.52
N LEU A 337 -11.04 4.27 -57.86
CA LEU A 337 -9.69 4.00 -58.39
C LEU A 337 -9.35 2.49 -58.43
N LEU A 338 -9.76 1.70 -57.43
CA LEU A 338 -9.59 0.25 -57.42
C LEU A 338 -10.36 -0.42 -58.58
N LYS A 339 -11.60 0.02 -58.83
CA LYS A 339 -12.41 -0.43 -59.99
C LYS A 339 -11.75 -0.07 -61.34
N LYS A 340 -10.90 0.96 -61.37
CA LYS A 340 -10.05 1.34 -62.53
C LYS A 340 -8.71 0.58 -62.57
N LYS A 341 -8.54 -0.49 -61.78
CA LYS A 341 -7.32 -1.34 -61.68
C LYS A 341 -6.05 -0.60 -61.24
N GLN A 342 -6.16 0.48 -60.47
CA GLN A 342 -4.99 1.13 -59.87
C GLN A 342 -4.45 0.36 -58.65
N PRO A 343 -3.15 0.47 -58.30
CA PRO A 343 -2.53 -0.22 -57.17
C PRO A 343 -2.90 0.41 -55.81
N VAL A 344 -4.20 0.39 -55.48
CA VAL A 344 -4.78 0.94 -54.24
C VAL A 344 -5.46 -0.12 -53.39
N LYS A 345 -5.24 -1.43 -53.67
CA LYS A 345 -5.90 -2.55 -52.96
C LYS A 345 -5.64 -2.52 -51.45
N LYS A 346 -4.37 -2.45 -51.02
CA LYS A 346 -3.94 -2.32 -49.61
C LYS A 346 -4.61 -1.12 -48.90
N ILE A 347 -4.77 0.01 -49.61
CA ILE A 347 -5.43 1.22 -49.10
C ILE A 347 -6.90 0.93 -48.84
N VAL A 348 -7.64 0.41 -49.83
CA VAL A 348 -9.07 0.10 -49.70
C VAL A 348 -9.32 -0.94 -48.60
N GLU A 349 -8.49 -1.99 -48.51
CA GLU A 349 -8.57 -2.99 -47.44
C GLU A 349 -8.37 -2.37 -46.04
N SER A 350 -7.47 -1.40 -45.90
CA SER A 350 -7.26 -0.68 -44.63
C SER A 350 -8.50 0.12 -44.23
N PHE A 351 -9.15 0.82 -45.17
CA PHE A 351 -10.41 1.54 -44.92
C PHE A 351 -11.58 0.59 -44.63
N GLU A 352 -11.68 -0.55 -45.32
CA GLU A 352 -12.72 -1.56 -45.07
C GLU A 352 -12.63 -2.11 -43.65
N ASN A 353 -11.42 -2.41 -43.18
CA ASN A 353 -11.16 -2.88 -41.82
C ASN A 353 -11.39 -1.81 -40.74
N SER A 354 -11.42 -0.51 -41.08
CA SER A 354 -11.58 0.57 -40.10
C SER A 354 -13.00 1.14 -39.97
N ILE A 355 -13.88 0.95 -40.96
CA ILE A 355 -15.25 1.50 -40.92
C ILE A 355 -16.03 1.12 -39.67
N GLU A 356 -15.95 -0.14 -39.23
CA GLU A 356 -16.74 -0.60 -38.07
C GLU A 356 -16.32 0.10 -36.77
N TRP A 357 -15.02 0.13 -36.45
CA TRP A 357 -14.57 0.78 -35.21
C TRP A 357 -14.72 2.31 -35.26
N VAL A 358 -14.58 2.92 -36.44
CA VAL A 358 -14.90 4.35 -36.67
C VAL A 358 -16.36 4.65 -36.32
N VAL A 359 -17.29 3.83 -36.79
CA VAL A 359 -18.72 4.02 -36.53
C VAL A 359 -19.07 3.72 -35.06
N LEU A 360 -18.47 2.69 -34.46
CA LEU A 360 -18.63 2.39 -33.04
C LEU A 360 -18.11 3.53 -32.15
N SER A 361 -17.02 4.20 -32.53
CA SER A 361 -16.52 5.40 -31.82
C SER A 361 -17.57 6.52 -31.84
N ARG A 362 -18.20 6.81 -33.00
CA ARG A 362 -19.24 7.85 -33.11
C ARG A 362 -20.53 7.48 -32.36
N ILE A 363 -20.91 6.19 -32.37
CA ILE A 363 -22.01 5.66 -31.55
C ILE A 363 -21.71 5.85 -30.06
N ASN A 364 -20.46 5.65 -29.62
CA ASN A 364 -20.05 5.91 -28.25
C ASN A 364 -20.20 7.40 -27.88
N SER A 365 -19.74 8.31 -28.74
CA SER A 365 -19.94 9.76 -28.55
C SER A 365 -21.43 10.12 -28.42
N ALA A 366 -22.29 9.55 -29.27
CA ALA A 366 -23.75 9.76 -29.21
C ALA A 366 -24.39 9.23 -27.89
N LYS A 367 -23.93 8.08 -27.38
CA LYS A 367 -24.35 7.56 -26.07
C LYS A 367 -23.95 8.50 -24.93
N LEU A 368 -22.69 8.94 -24.90
CA LEU A 368 -22.17 9.84 -23.88
C LEU A 368 -22.89 11.19 -23.87
N LEU A 369 -23.17 11.76 -25.04
CA LEU A 369 -23.99 12.97 -25.19
C LEU A 369 -25.39 12.79 -24.58
N SER A 370 -26.08 11.70 -24.92
CA SER A 370 -27.41 11.40 -24.38
C SER A 370 -27.39 11.20 -22.86
N GLN A 371 -26.35 10.56 -22.32
CA GLN A 371 -26.17 10.39 -20.88
C GLN A 371 -25.94 11.73 -20.17
N ARG A 372 -25.10 12.61 -20.73
CA ARG A 372 -24.84 13.95 -20.17
C ARG A 372 -26.09 14.83 -20.18
N GLU A 373 -26.93 14.71 -21.22
CA GLU A 373 -28.22 15.42 -21.29
C GLU A 373 -29.25 14.88 -20.29
N LYS A 374 -29.32 13.56 -20.10
CA LYS A 374 -30.13 12.94 -19.03
C LYS A 374 -29.67 13.40 -17.64
N ASN A 375 -28.37 13.41 -17.39
CA ASN A 375 -27.80 13.86 -16.10
C ASN A 375 -28.08 15.35 -15.86
N LYS A 376 -27.94 16.21 -16.88
CA LYS A 376 -28.31 17.63 -16.80
C LYS A 376 -29.79 17.80 -16.51
N SER A 377 -30.67 17.09 -17.23
CA SER A 377 -32.11 17.11 -16.99
C SER A 377 -32.48 16.62 -15.59
N MET A 378 -31.77 15.62 -15.05
CA MET A 378 -31.98 15.12 -13.69
C MET A 378 -31.57 16.17 -12.65
N LYS A 379 -30.36 16.75 -12.76
CA LYS A 379 -29.91 17.85 -11.89
C LYS A 379 -30.88 19.05 -11.94
N GLU A 380 -31.33 19.45 -13.13
CA GLU A 380 -32.27 20.56 -13.32
C GLU A 380 -33.67 20.26 -12.73
N LEU A 381 -34.10 18.99 -12.76
CA LEU A 381 -35.36 18.53 -12.16
C LEU A 381 -35.27 18.45 -10.62
N MET A 382 -34.12 18.05 -10.07
CA MET A 382 -33.81 18.09 -8.64
C MET A 382 -33.78 19.52 -8.06
N VAL A 383 -33.42 20.52 -8.87
CA VAL A 383 -33.35 21.93 -8.46
C VAL A 383 -34.71 22.66 -8.60
N ARG A 384 -35.51 22.36 -9.64
CA ARG A 384 -36.72 23.15 -9.94
C ARG A 384 -38.01 22.75 -9.22
N ARG A 385 -38.15 21.52 -8.74
CA ARG A 385 -39.30 21.14 -7.90
C ARG A 385 -38.97 21.45 -6.44
N LYS A 386 -39.94 21.97 -5.69
CA LYS A 386 -39.97 21.71 -4.23
C LYS A 386 -39.89 20.19 -4.10
N ARG A 387 -38.77 19.66 -3.61
CA ARG A 387 -38.58 18.22 -3.41
C ARG A 387 -39.81 17.74 -2.63
N SER A 388 -40.43 16.64 -3.03
CA SER A 388 -41.52 16.08 -2.23
C SER A 388 -40.97 15.82 -0.84
N THR A 389 -41.69 16.20 0.22
CA THR A 389 -41.19 16.05 1.60
C THR A 389 -40.77 14.60 1.85
N ARG A 390 -41.58 13.62 1.41
CA ARG A 390 -41.28 12.18 1.38
C ARG A 390 -39.93 11.77 0.74
N LEU A 391 -39.40 12.56 -0.19
CA LEU A 391 -38.10 12.29 -0.83
C LEU A 391 -36.94 12.98 -0.09
N ILE A 392 -37.18 14.15 0.50
CA ILE A 392 -36.26 14.73 1.50
C ILE A 392 -36.17 13.80 2.71
N GLU A 393 -37.31 13.45 3.31
CA GLU A 393 -37.45 12.51 4.42
C GLU A 393 -36.70 11.19 4.12
N LYS A 394 -36.79 10.68 2.89
CA LYS A 394 -36.05 9.47 2.49
C LYS A 394 -34.54 9.72 2.30
N GLU A 395 -34.13 10.86 1.75
CA GLU A 395 -32.71 11.24 1.64
C GLU A 395 -32.08 11.44 3.04
N GLU A 396 -32.80 12.09 3.95
CA GLU A 396 -32.44 12.28 5.36
C GLU A 396 -32.45 10.95 6.12
N GLU A 397 -33.41 10.05 5.87
CA GLU A 397 -33.43 8.69 6.44
C GLU A 397 -32.27 7.84 5.91
N THR A 398 -31.89 7.96 4.63
CA THR A 398 -30.71 7.26 4.10
C THR A 398 -29.41 7.82 4.68
N LYS A 399 -29.28 9.16 4.78
CA LYS A 399 -28.11 9.79 5.40
C LYS A 399 -27.99 9.41 6.88
N LYS A 400 -29.08 9.49 7.63
CA LYS A 400 -29.13 9.03 9.03
C LYS A 400 -28.62 7.60 9.15
N LYS A 401 -29.07 6.68 8.29
CA LYS A 401 -28.61 5.28 8.26
C LYS A 401 -27.16 5.11 7.82
N GLU A 402 -26.64 5.98 6.96
CA GLU A 402 -25.25 5.99 6.55
C GLU A 402 -24.34 6.49 7.70
N THR A 403 -24.71 7.56 8.40
CA THR A 403 -24.02 8.06 9.60
C THR A 403 -24.10 7.06 10.77
N GLU A 404 -25.27 6.46 11.01
CA GLU A 404 -25.51 5.39 11.99
C GLU A 404 -24.60 4.18 11.70
N SER A 405 -24.63 3.64 10.47
CA SER A 405 -23.78 2.52 10.06
C SER A 405 -22.28 2.85 10.10
N HIS A 406 -21.88 4.08 9.75
CA HIS A 406 -20.49 4.51 9.84
C HIS A 406 -20.01 4.54 11.30
N LEU A 407 -20.85 5.02 12.23
CA LEU A 407 -20.53 5.06 13.65
C LEU A 407 -20.49 3.65 14.27
N GLU A 408 -21.45 2.78 13.93
CA GLU A 408 -21.44 1.36 14.32
C GLU A 408 -20.15 0.67 13.83
N ASP A 409 -19.82 0.79 12.54
CA ASP A 409 -18.58 0.24 11.97
C ASP A 409 -17.34 0.79 12.70
N LYS A 410 -17.31 2.08 13.05
CA LYS A 410 -16.19 2.70 13.77
C LYS A 410 -16.03 2.15 15.19
N ILE A 411 -17.14 1.94 15.90
CA ILE A 411 -17.19 1.32 17.23
C ILE A 411 -16.73 -0.13 17.18
N ASP A 412 -17.25 -0.93 16.23
CA ASP A 412 -16.88 -2.34 16.07
C ASP A 412 -15.38 -2.49 15.75
N HIS A 413 -14.84 -1.72 14.81
CA HIS A 413 -13.41 -1.72 14.51
C HIS A 413 -12.55 -1.30 15.72
N ARG A 414 -12.99 -0.33 16.52
CA ARG A 414 -12.33 0.08 17.78
C ARG A 414 -12.33 -1.06 18.80
N GLU A 415 -13.46 -1.74 19.00
CA GLU A 415 -13.56 -2.90 19.89
C GLU A 415 -12.68 -4.06 19.42
N GLU A 416 -12.68 -4.40 18.13
CA GLU A 416 -11.83 -5.44 17.57
C GLU A 416 -10.34 -5.14 17.78
N TYR A 417 -9.93 -3.89 17.54
CA TYR A 417 -8.56 -3.41 17.78
C TYR A 417 -8.17 -3.57 19.26
N LEU A 418 -9.00 -3.07 20.19
CA LEU A 418 -8.73 -3.19 21.64
C LEU A 418 -8.68 -4.66 22.09
N LYS A 419 -9.59 -5.51 21.60
CA LYS A 419 -9.59 -6.96 21.87
C LYS A 419 -8.37 -7.64 21.27
N ALA A 420 -7.92 -7.26 20.08
CA ALA A 420 -6.69 -7.78 19.46
C ALA A 420 -5.44 -7.37 20.25
N ARG A 421 -5.35 -6.08 20.63
CA ARG A 421 -4.21 -5.55 21.40
C ARG A 421 -4.08 -6.22 22.76
N LYS A 422 -5.16 -6.26 23.56
CA LYS A 422 -5.19 -6.93 24.87
C LYS A 422 -4.79 -8.42 24.76
N ARG A 423 -5.30 -9.16 23.76
CA ARG A 423 -4.92 -10.57 23.51
C ARG A 423 -3.44 -10.76 23.16
N ASN A 424 -2.88 -9.89 22.34
CA ASN A 424 -1.47 -9.96 21.94
C ASN A 424 -0.52 -9.58 23.09
N VAL A 425 -0.81 -8.49 23.81
CA VAL A 425 -0.05 -8.06 25.00
C VAL A 425 -0.05 -9.16 26.06
N ALA A 426 -1.20 -9.71 26.42
CA ALA A 426 -1.29 -10.80 27.40
C ALA A 426 -0.48 -12.06 26.99
N ARG A 427 -0.45 -12.38 25.68
CA ARG A 427 0.33 -13.52 25.16
C ARG A 427 1.84 -13.30 25.30
N ILE A 428 2.34 -12.13 24.90
CA ILE A 428 3.76 -11.78 24.99
C ILE A 428 4.17 -11.61 26.45
N MET A 429 3.36 -10.94 27.27
CA MET A 429 3.60 -10.74 28.70
C MET A 429 3.68 -12.07 29.46
N LYS A 430 2.80 -13.04 29.16
CA LYS A 430 2.89 -14.41 29.73
C LYS A 430 4.23 -15.07 29.38
N ARG A 431 4.67 -15.01 28.12
CA ARG A 431 5.97 -15.57 27.68
C ARG A 431 7.16 -14.85 28.32
N CYS A 432 7.09 -13.52 28.48
CA CYS A 432 8.10 -12.75 29.21
C CYS A 432 8.17 -13.22 30.67
N LYS A 433 7.02 -13.39 31.34
CA LYS A 433 6.92 -13.91 32.73
C LYS A 433 7.53 -15.31 32.84
N GLU A 434 7.21 -16.22 31.90
CA GLU A 434 7.80 -17.57 31.84
C GLU A 434 9.32 -17.55 31.61
N ASN A 435 9.84 -16.70 30.71
CA ASN A 435 11.26 -16.53 30.44
C ASN A 435 12.02 -15.97 31.67
N MET A 436 11.54 -14.86 32.24
CA MET A 436 12.11 -14.23 33.43
C MET A 436 12.08 -15.17 34.65
N TRP A 437 11.04 -15.99 34.78
CA TRP A 437 10.95 -17.02 35.81
C TRP A 437 12.05 -18.10 35.68
N ASN A 438 12.24 -18.61 34.46
CA ASN A 438 13.32 -19.57 34.20
C ASN A 438 14.71 -18.96 34.45
N GLN A 439 14.91 -17.68 34.11
CA GLN A 439 16.16 -16.97 34.40
C GLN A 439 16.38 -16.76 35.91
N LEU A 440 15.34 -16.44 36.69
CA LEU A 440 15.38 -16.35 38.16
C LEU A 440 15.84 -17.67 38.78
N TRP A 441 15.23 -18.79 38.37
CA TRP A 441 15.63 -20.13 38.80
C TRP A 441 17.07 -20.48 38.41
N ALA A 442 17.48 -20.19 37.17
CA ALA A 442 18.85 -20.45 36.71
C ALA A 442 19.89 -19.64 37.50
N LYS A 443 19.64 -18.35 37.76
CA LYS A 443 20.48 -17.47 38.59
C LYS A 443 20.59 -17.98 40.03
N PHE A 444 19.48 -18.40 40.63
CA PHE A 444 19.47 -19.02 41.97
C PHE A 444 20.28 -20.32 42.01
N ASP A 445 20.09 -21.21 41.04
CA ASP A 445 20.80 -22.49 40.96
C ASP A 445 22.31 -22.32 40.73
N LEU A 446 22.74 -21.26 40.03
CA LEU A 446 24.16 -20.91 39.86
C LEU A 446 24.78 -20.49 41.20
N ASP A 447 24.18 -19.53 41.91
CA ASP A 447 24.64 -19.12 43.24
C ASP A 447 24.65 -20.30 44.23
N ALA A 448 23.59 -21.11 44.23
CA ALA A 448 23.50 -22.30 45.08
C ALA A 448 24.59 -23.34 44.76
N LYS A 449 24.97 -23.53 43.49
CA LYS A 449 26.08 -24.40 43.08
C LYS A 449 27.44 -23.82 43.48
N GLN A 450 27.63 -22.51 43.34
CA GLN A 450 28.86 -21.82 43.72
C GLN A 450 29.09 -21.95 45.23
N ILE A 451 28.13 -21.53 46.05
CA ILE A 451 28.20 -21.62 47.52
C ILE A 451 28.34 -23.08 48.00
N LYS A 452 27.73 -24.05 47.30
CA LYS A 452 27.91 -25.49 47.59
C LYS A 452 29.33 -25.99 47.28
N SER A 453 30.02 -25.36 46.34
CA SER A 453 31.41 -25.67 45.98
C SER A 453 32.38 -25.01 46.96
N GLU A 454 32.19 -23.72 47.25
CA GLU A 454 32.97 -22.97 48.25
C GLU A 454 32.85 -23.58 49.67
N ARG A 455 31.67 -24.05 50.06
CA ARG A 455 31.47 -24.73 51.36
C ARG A 455 31.93 -26.19 51.37
N LYS A 456 32.16 -26.83 50.22
CA LYS A 456 32.73 -28.19 50.16
C LYS A 456 34.16 -28.23 50.68
N ASP A 457 34.91 -27.14 50.50
CA ASP A 457 36.27 -27.00 50.99
C ASP A 457 36.35 -26.67 52.49
N LEU A 458 35.20 -26.40 53.15
CA LEU A 458 35.10 -25.99 54.56
C LEU A 458 34.28 -26.92 55.45
N VAL A 459 33.39 -27.77 54.91
CA VAL A 459 32.43 -28.54 55.72
C VAL A 459 32.55 -30.04 55.49
N ASN A 460 33.55 -30.64 56.16
CA ASN A 460 33.64 -32.08 56.37
C ASN A 460 33.10 -32.50 57.77
N GLY A 461 32.27 -31.67 58.40
CA GLY A 461 31.68 -31.98 59.70
C GLY A 461 30.61 -30.99 60.16
N ALA A 462 29.34 -31.45 60.17
CA ALA A 462 28.29 -31.07 61.13
C ALA A 462 26.96 -31.80 60.79
N PRO A 463 26.66 -32.97 61.37
CA PRO A 463 25.33 -33.57 61.30
C PRO A 463 24.42 -32.90 62.34
N GLY A 464 23.73 -31.82 61.97
CA GLY A 464 22.86 -31.12 62.92
C GLY A 464 22.11 -29.92 62.35
N THR A 465 20.93 -30.17 61.77
CA THR A 465 19.88 -29.16 61.66
C THR A 465 18.55 -29.77 62.04
N THR A 466 17.80 -29.04 62.86
CA THR A 466 16.54 -29.42 63.49
C THR A 466 15.41 -29.66 62.49
N VAL A 467 14.39 -30.39 62.96
CA VAL A 467 13.44 -31.13 62.10
C VAL A 467 12.47 -30.25 61.30
N GLU A 468 12.26 -28.99 61.67
CA GLU A 468 11.08 -28.23 61.25
C GLU A 468 11.26 -27.32 60.03
N GLU A 469 12.48 -26.90 59.68
CA GLU A 469 12.65 -25.95 58.58
C GLU A 469 12.69 -26.63 57.19
N PRO A 470 11.98 -26.07 56.18
CA PRO A 470 11.98 -26.60 54.81
C PRO A 470 13.16 -26.11 53.95
N LEU A 471 13.70 -24.92 54.20
CA LEU A 471 14.81 -24.34 53.42
C LEU A 471 16.18 -24.81 53.95
N THR A 472 17.13 -25.10 53.06
CA THR A 472 18.49 -25.50 53.46
C THR A 472 19.35 -24.31 53.90
N SER A 473 20.46 -24.58 54.59
CA SER A 473 21.45 -23.57 54.99
C SER A 473 22.20 -22.93 53.81
N ILE A 474 22.07 -23.48 52.60
CA ILE A 474 22.53 -22.86 51.36
C ILE A 474 21.43 -21.92 50.84
N ASP A 475 20.17 -22.41 50.72
CA ASP A 475 19.04 -21.59 50.25
C ASP A 475 18.88 -20.30 51.09
N LYS A 476 18.95 -20.42 52.42
CA LYS A 476 18.90 -19.29 53.37
C LYS A 476 20.01 -18.25 53.19
N TYR A 477 21.13 -18.61 52.59
CA TYR A 477 22.25 -17.70 52.33
C TYR A 477 22.19 -17.11 50.92
N VAL A 478 21.77 -17.90 49.91
CA VAL A 478 21.60 -17.44 48.52
C VAL A 478 20.52 -16.36 48.43
N LEU A 479 19.38 -16.52 49.11
CA LEU A 479 18.27 -15.56 49.01
C LEU A 479 18.69 -14.10 49.32
N PRO A 480 19.34 -13.80 50.47
CA PRO A 480 19.81 -12.43 50.76
C PRO A 480 21.16 -12.06 50.12
N ASN A 481 22.09 -13.01 49.90
CA ASN A 481 23.48 -12.69 49.54
C ASN A 481 23.92 -13.18 48.14
N GLY A 482 23.04 -13.87 47.41
CA GLY A 482 23.35 -14.39 46.07
C GLY A 482 23.53 -13.26 45.07
N ILE A 483 24.71 -13.19 44.45
CA ILE A 483 25.09 -12.10 43.54
C ILE A 483 24.26 -12.19 42.25
N ASN A 484 24.14 -13.39 41.67
CA ASN A 484 23.41 -13.56 40.42
C ASN A 484 21.89 -13.52 40.63
N TYR A 485 21.40 -14.10 41.73
CA TYR A 485 19.99 -14.09 42.09
C TYR A 485 19.47 -12.67 42.33
N ASN A 486 20.17 -11.86 43.13
CA ASN A 486 19.74 -10.50 43.46
C ASN A 486 20.01 -9.47 42.35
N ALA A 487 20.88 -9.77 41.38
CA ALA A 487 20.98 -8.97 40.16
C ALA A 487 19.64 -8.97 39.40
N LYS A 488 19.10 -7.76 39.16
CA LYS A 488 17.88 -7.57 38.36
C LYS A 488 18.00 -8.28 36.99
N ILE A 489 16.88 -8.73 36.43
CA ILE A 489 16.81 -9.22 35.05
C ILE A 489 16.60 -8.03 34.12
N ILE A 490 15.65 -7.17 34.45
CA ILE A 490 15.44 -5.89 33.77
C ILE A 490 15.97 -4.77 34.65
N LEU A 491 16.94 -4.01 34.14
CA LEU A 491 17.39 -2.78 34.76
C LEU A 491 16.25 -1.75 34.71
N THR A 492 15.47 -1.74 35.79
CA THR A 492 14.47 -0.72 36.04
C THR A 492 15.06 0.35 36.94
N ASP A 493 15.14 1.54 36.37
CA ASP A 493 15.12 2.76 37.15
C ASP A 493 13.80 2.92 37.90
N ARG A 494 13.84 3.66 39.02
CA ARG A 494 12.76 3.65 40.03
C ARG A 494 11.40 3.96 39.40
N ILE A 495 10.44 3.09 39.71
CA ILE A 495 9.06 3.12 39.22
C ILE A 495 8.35 4.35 39.81
N THR A 496 7.51 4.98 39.01
CA THR A 496 6.53 6.01 39.38
C THR A 496 5.68 5.57 40.57
N ASP A 497 5.27 6.51 41.43
CA ASP A 497 4.22 6.25 42.42
C ASP A 497 2.94 5.80 41.71
N GLU A 498 2.32 4.73 42.22
CA GLU A 498 1.12 4.16 41.59
C GLU A 498 -0.05 5.16 41.58
N GLN A 499 -0.08 6.06 42.58
CA GLN A 499 -1.01 7.19 42.70
C GLN A 499 -0.93 8.20 41.53
N THR A 500 0.16 8.23 40.77
CA THR A 500 0.27 9.10 39.57
C THR A 500 -0.36 8.51 38.33
N LEU A 501 -0.58 7.19 38.24
CA LEU A 501 -1.16 6.54 37.06
C LEU A 501 -2.69 6.54 37.11
N GLU A 502 -3.29 6.37 38.29
CA GLU A 502 -4.74 6.37 38.51
C GLU A 502 -5.43 7.68 38.06
N LYS A 503 -4.69 8.79 37.97
CA LYS A 503 -5.22 10.08 37.50
C LYS A 503 -5.39 10.19 35.99
N TYR A 504 -4.85 9.26 35.21
CA TYR A 504 -4.73 9.39 33.75
C TYR A 504 -5.20 8.14 32.98
N GLU A 505 -6.04 7.30 33.59
CA GLU A 505 -6.56 6.06 32.99
C GLU A 505 -7.34 6.28 31.67
N ASN A 506 -7.83 7.50 31.42
CA ASN A 506 -8.67 7.84 30.27
C ASN A 506 -7.89 8.11 28.97
N ILE A 507 -6.55 8.13 28.97
CA ILE A 507 -5.76 8.38 27.75
C ILE A 507 -5.58 7.06 26.96
N GLU A 508 -6.44 6.87 25.95
CA GLU A 508 -6.37 5.73 25.03
C GLU A 508 -5.45 6.01 23.83
N GLU A 509 -4.37 5.24 23.70
CA GLU A 509 -3.53 5.26 22.50
C GLU A 509 -4.21 4.49 21.35
N LEU A 510 -5.06 5.23 20.62
CA LEU A 510 -5.79 4.81 19.43
C LEU A 510 -5.39 5.70 18.23
N PRO A 511 -5.23 5.13 17.01
CA PRO A 511 -5.12 5.93 15.78
C PRO A 511 -6.40 6.74 15.53
N LYS A 512 -6.29 7.95 14.99
CA LYS A 512 -7.43 8.85 14.73
C LYS A 512 -8.61 8.19 14.01
N ARG A 513 -8.35 7.25 13.08
CA ARG A 513 -9.39 6.49 12.35
C ARG A 513 -10.28 5.62 13.23
N LEU A 514 -9.88 5.33 14.47
CA LEU A 514 -10.63 4.56 15.47
C LEU A 514 -11.09 5.41 16.67
N CYS A 515 -10.74 6.70 16.71
CA CYS A 515 -11.19 7.63 17.73
C CYS A 515 -12.59 8.14 17.40
N ILE A 516 -13.50 8.14 18.38
CA ILE A 516 -14.78 8.84 18.28
C ILE A 516 -14.50 10.31 18.65
N THR A 517 -14.79 11.21 17.72
CA THR A 517 -14.50 12.64 17.83
C THR A 517 -15.76 13.46 18.11
N LYS A 518 -15.60 14.68 18.60
CA LYS A 518 -16.69 15.68 18.70
C LYS A 518 -17.44 15.90 17.37
N GLU A 519 -16.77 15.74 16.23
CA GLU A 519 -17.40 15.86 14.91
C GLU A 519 -18.35 14.68 14.65
N ASP A 520 -17.90 13.44 14.89
CA ASP A 520 -18.76 12.25 14.79
C ASP A 520 -19.98 12.34 15.73
N ILE A 521 -19.79 12.85 16.94
CA ILE A 521 -20.86 13.02 17.94
C ILE A 521 -21.84 14.12 17.48
N SER A 522 -21.33 15.25 16.98
CA SER A 522 -22.17 16.37 16.50
C SER A 522 -23.00 15.96 15.28
N GLU A 523 -22.40 15.24 14.32
CA GLU A 523 -23.12 14.72 13.15
C GLU A 523 -24.22 13.74 13.57
N ALA A 524 -23.94 12.85 14.52
CA ALA A 524 -24.95 11.94 15.08
C ALA A 524 -26.08 12.69 15.82
N GLU A 525 -25.76 13.77 16.56
CA GLU A 525 -26.76 14.62 17.22
C GLU A 525 -27.65 15.39 16.22
N GLU A 526 -27.10 15.87 15.10
CA GLU A 526 -27.87 16.54 14.04
C GLU A 526 -28.95 15.62 13.44
N PHE A 527 -28.67 14.33 13.32
CA PHE A 527 -29.65 13.33 12.86
C PHE A 527 -30.52 12.72 13.99
N GLY A 528 -30.38 13.18 15.24
CA GLY A 528 -31.19 12.70 16.36
C GLY A 528 -30.84 11.27 16.77
N LEU A 529 -29.56 10.90 16.79
CA LEU A 529 -29.02 9.61 17.28
C LEU A 529 -28.55 9.68 18.75
N ASN A 530 -29.01 10.70 19.50
CA ASN A 530 -28.58 11.10 20.84
C ASN A 530 -28.77 10.04 21.96
N GLY A 531 -29.24 8.83 21.64
CA GLY A 531 -29.51 7.75 22.58
C GLY A 531 -28.56 6.56 22.52
N GLU A 532 -27.76 6.43 21.45
CA GLU A 532 -26.92 5.24 21.20
C GLU A 532 -25.42 5.52 21.39
N VAL A 533 -25.00 6.78 21.24
CA VAL A 533 -23.60 7.21 21.44
C VAL A 533 -23.30 7.38 22.93
N THR A 534 -23.08 6.26 23.63
CA THR A 534 -22.64 6.26 25.05
C THR A 534 -21.14 6.52 25.23
N HIS A 535 -20.42 6.85 24.16
CA HIS A 535 -18.99 7.07 24.17
C HIS A 535 -18.66 8.57 24.27
N GLU A 536 -17.86 8.91 25.29
CA GLU A 536 -17.23 10.21 25.42
C GLU A 536 -16.19 10.44 24.30
N ASP A 537 -16.00 11.69 23.91
CA ASP A 537 -14.98 12.14 22.96
C ASP A 537 -13.58 11.63 23.36
N ASN A 538 -12.90 10.93 22.44
CA ASN A 538 -11.59 10.36 22.72
C ASN A 538 -10.53 11.47 22.80
N SER A 539 -9.92 11.65 23.98
CA SER A 539 -8.78 12.56 24.13
C SER A 539 -7.66 12.23 23.13
N ASN A 540 -7.16 13.28 22.47
CA ASN A 540 -6.01 13.21 21.56
C ASN A 540 -4.66 13.37 22.27
N ASP A 541 -4.68 13.46 23.60
CA ASP A 541 -3.48 13.57 24.42
C ASP A 541 -2.62 12.30 24.36
N TRP A 542 -1.36 12.43 24.74
CA TRP A 542 -0.46 11.29 24.92
C TRP A 542 0.55 11.52 26.04
N MET A 543 1.10 10.41 26.56
CA MET A 543 1.96 10.38 27.74
C MET A 543 3.41 10.04 27.36
N PHE A 544 4.36 10.82 27.87
CA PHE A 544 5.80 10.59 27.68
C PHE A 544 6.54 10.47 29.03
N GLN A 545 7.37 9.43 29.18
CA GLN A 545 8.21 9.22 30.37
C GLN A 545 9.42 8.34 29.99
N CYS A 546 10.65 8.82 30.21
CA CYS A 546 11.85 8.07 29.87
C CYS A 546 12.94 8.16 30.97
N ALA A 547 13.80 7.14 31.06
CA ALA A 547 14.81 7.02 32.10
C ALA A 547 15.84 8.18 32.10
N CYS A 548 16.13 8.76 30.92
CA CYS A 548 17.06 9.88 30.76
C CYS A 548 16.57 11.22 31.36
N MET A 549 15.31 11.32 31.79
CA MET A 549 14.75 12.59 32.32
C MET A 549 15.36 13.03 33.66
N LYS A 550 15.98 12.09 34.39
CA LYS A 550 16.46 12.29 35.77
C LYS A 550 17.50 13.40 35.96
N ASP A 551 18.29 13.70 34.93
CA ASP A 551 19.48 14.54 35.05
C ASP A 551 19.23 16.01 34.63
N SER A 552 17.99 16.37 34.30
CA SER A 552 17.64 17.67 33.71
C SER A 552 17.36 18.80 34.71
N THR A 553 17.12 18.50 35.99
CA THR A 553 16.86 19.50 37.04
C THR A 553 18.07 19.70 37.95
N ASN A 554 19.10 20.38 37.46
CA ASN A 554 20.19 20.94 38.28
C ASN A 554 19.74 22.23 38.99
N GLU A 555 18.63 22.18 39.73
CA GLU A 555 18.26 23.21 40.70
C GLU A 555 18.30 22.62 42.11
N GLU A 556 19.12 23.21 42.96
CA GLU A 556 19.41 22.76 44.33
C GLU A 556 18.18 22.90 45.25
N THR A 557 17.29 21.93 45.20
CA THR A 557 16.25 21.72 46.22
C THR A 557 16.25 20.27 46.67
N ASP A 558 16.24 20.06 48.00
CA ASP A 558 16.52 18.79 48.68
C ASP A 558 15.40 17.72 48.59
N THR A 559 14.66 17.71 47.48
CA THR A 559 13.66 16.69 47.14
C THR A 559 14.03 16.03 45.83
N ALA A 560 14.41 14.76 45.88
CA ALA A 560 14.89 14.00 44.73
C ALA A 560 13.96 14.12 43.51
N PRO A 561 14.47 14.41 42.31
CA PRO A 561 13.63 14.62 41.13
C PRO A 561 12.97 13.31 40.71
N GLU A 562 11.68 13.21 41.02
CA GLU A 562 10.80 12.14 40.54
C GLU A 562 10.66 12.21 39.02
N SER A 563 10.82 11.07 38.34
CA SER A 563 10.59 10.94 36.90
C SER A 563 9.10 11.02 36.58
N LYS A 564 8.51 12.22 36.66
CA LYS A 564 7.08 12.45 36.44
C LYS A 564 6.69 12.21 34.97
N VAL A 565 5.52 11.60 34.76
CA VAL A 565 4.92 11.45 33.43
C VAL A 565 4.54 12.83 32.92
N VAL A 566 4.91 13.14 31.67
CA VAL A 566 4.56 14.41 31.02
C VAL A 566 3.46 14.16 30.00
N ILE A 567 2.40 14.98 30.08
CA ILE A 567 1.26 14.91 29.16
C ILE A 567 1.40 15.99 28.09
N ILE A 568 1.19 15.57 26.86
CA ILE A 568 1.26 16.41 25.67
C ILE A 568 -0.16 16.50 25.13
N HIS A 569 -0.81 17.63 25.39
CA HIS A 569 -2.14 17.93 24.86
C HIS A 569 -2.01 18.41 23.42
N GLN A 570 -2.72 17.79 22.48
CA GLN A 570 -2.64 18.21 21.07
C GLN A 570 -3.19 19.64 20.87
N ASP A 571 -4.16 20.03 21.70
CA ASP A 571 -4.85 21.32 21.67
C ASP A 571 -4.01 22.50 22.21
N ASP A 572 -2.85 22.25 22.85
CA ASP A 572 -1.94 23.30 23.37
C ASP A 572 -1.30 24.15 22.24
N GLY A 573 -1.46 23.74 20.97
CA GLY A 573 -0.92 24.42 19.80
C GLY A 573 0.53 24.03 19.47
N GLN A 574 0.89 24.21 18.20
CA GLN A 574 2.16 23.75 17.62
C GLN A 574 3.40 24.25 18.38
N GLU A 575 3.47 25.55 18.69
CA GLU A 575 4.66 26.15 19.34
C GLU A 575 4.89 25.60 20.76
N ILE A 576 3.83 25.42 21.55
CA ILE A 576 3.92 24.88 22.91
C ILE A 576 4.34 23.41 22.86
N ASN A 577 3.77 22.63 21.94
CA ASN A 577 4.14 21.23 21.77
C ASN A 577 5.56 21.04 21.24
N LEU A 578 6.02 21.86 20.29
CA LEU A 578 7.43 21.86 19.85
C LEU A 578 8.39 22.20 20.99
N GLU A 579 8.04 23.13 21.88
CA GLU A 579 8.87 23.46 23.05
C GLU A 579 8.87 22.34 24.10
N LYS A 580 7.74 21.64 24.31
CA LYS A 580 7.72 20.38 25.08
C LYS A 580 8.63 19.32 24.44
N TYR A 581 8.58 19.12 23.13
CA TYR A 581 9.40 18.12 22.42
C TYR A 581 10.89 18.40 22.53
N ARG A 582 11.31 19.68 22.56
CA ARG A 582 12.70 20.08 22.84
C ARG A 582 13.12 19.73 24.26
N LYS A 583 12.31 20.10 25.26
CA LYS A 583 12.60 19.84 26.69
C LYS A 583 12.65 18.35 27.02
N LEU A 584 11.88 17.54 26.29
CA LEU A 584 11.82 16.09 26.44
C LEU A 584 12.79 15.34 25.50
N ASP A 585 13.60 16.05 24.71
CA ASP A 585 14.59 15.51 23.77
C ASP A 585 13.98 14.50 22.76
N ILE A 586 12.74 14.75 22.34
CA ILE A 586 11.95 13.90 21.43
C ILE A 586 12.32 14.16 19.96
N LEU A 587 12.71 15.41 19.64
CA LEU A 587 13.11 15.79 18.29
C LEU A 587 14.37 15.02 17.85
N ASN A 588 14.33 14.52 16.62
CA ASN A 588 15.37 13.71 15.97
C ASN A 588 15.71 12.39 16.67
N ARG A 589 14.96 11.97 17.70
CA ARG A 589 15.14 10.67 18.36
C ARG A 589 13.99 9.70 18.08
N PRO A 590 14.28 8.39 17.95
CA PRO A 590 13.25 7.39 17.87
C PRO A 590 12.57 7.21 19.22
N ILE A 591 11.25 7.35 19.24
CA ILE A 591 10.38 7.04 20.38
C ILE A 591 9.54 5.79 20.09
N ILE A 592 9.12 5.13 21.16
CA ILE A 592 8.36 3.88 21.14
C ILE A 592 7.28 3.88 22.24
N CYS A 593 6.08 3.38 21.94
CA CYS A 593 4.98 3.26 22.88
C CYS A 593 4.95 1.87 23.53
N CYS A 594 4.79 1.81 24.86
CA CYS A 594 4.51 0.55 25.54
C CYS A 594 3.06 0.11 25.30
N ASP A 595 2.85 -1.03 24.64
CA ASP A 595 1.51 -1.55 24.32
C ASP A 595 0.68 -1.93 25.56
N ASN A 596 1.33 -2.06 26.73
CA ASN A 596 0.69 -2.38 28.01
C ASN A 596 0.33 -1.16 28.87
N CYS A 597 1.16 -0.12 28.94
CA CYS A 597 0.91 1.05 29.79
C CYS A 597 0.69 2.36 29.02
N HIS A 598 0.76 2.34 27.69
CA HIS A 598 0.42 3.46 26.80
C HIS A 598 1.39 4.66 26.92
N ILE A 599 2.54 4.47 27.57
CA ILE A 599 3.55 5.52 27.76
C ILE A 599 4.60 5.41 26.66
N TRP A 600 4.88 6.56 26.03
CA TRP A 600 5.96 6.74 25.06
C TRP A 600 7.29 6.98 25.76
N GLN A 601 8.36 6.42 25.20
CA GLN A 601 9.73 6.50 25.70
C GLN A 601 10.71 6.63 24.54
N HIS A 602 11.94 7.11 24.77
CA HIS A 602 13.01 6.94 23.80
C HIS A 602 13.35 5.45 23.59
N TRP A 603 13.57 5.07 22.34
CA TRP A 603 14.06 3.75 21.96
C TRP A 603 15.53 3.55 22.37
N GLU A 604 16.35 4.61 22.26
CA GLU A 604 17.78 4.57 22.60
C GLU A 604 18.04 4.35 24.10
N CYS A 605 17.05 4.63 24.96
CA CYS A 605 17.11 4.38 26.40
C CYS A 605 16.58 2.98 26.79
N GLN A 606 16.30 2.10 25.82
CA GLN A 606 15.86 0.73 26.10
C GLN A 606 17.07 -0.20 26.18
N GLU A 607 17.23 -0.85 27.32
CA GLU A 607 18.30 -1.81 27.59
C GLU A 607 18.22 -3.03 26.66
N GLN A 608 19.38 -3.52 26.20
CA GLN A 608 19.43 -4.67 25.29
C GLN A 608 18.77 -5.93 25.91
N SER A 609 18.88 -6.12 27.23
CA SER A 609 18.25 -7.23 27.94
C SER A 609 16.72 -7.23 27.85
N LEU A 610 16.09 -6.05 27.70
CA LEU A 610 14.66 -5.92 27.43
C LEU A 610 14.33 -6.44 26.04
N VAL A 611 15.09 -5.99 25.03
CA VAL A 611 14.90 -6.37 23.62
C VAL A 611 15.14 -7.87 23.42
N ASP A 612 16.12 -8.46 24.11
CA ASP A 612 16.39 -9.90 24.07
C ASP A 612 15.23 -10.72 24.63
N ILE A 613 14.67 -10.31 25.78
CA ILE A 613 13.52 -10.99 26.39
C ILE A 613 12.27 -10.89 25.51
N LEU A 614 12.02 -9.72 24.90
CA LEU A 614 10.93 -9.52 23.93
C LEU A 614 11.15 -10.36 22.66
N SER A 615 12.38 -10.47 22.16
CA SER A 615 12.73 -11.30 21.00
C SER A 615 12.46 -12.79 21.26
N ILE A 616 12.85 -13.30 22.43
CA ILE A 616 12.56 -14.68 22.82
C ILE A 616 11.04 -14.88 23.01
N ALA A 617 10.34 -13.89 23.57
CA ALA A 617 8.89 -13.95 23.78
C ALA A 617 8.08 -13.82 22.47
N SER A 618 8.61 -13.21 21.41
CA SER A 618 7.92 -13.12 20.11
C SER A 618 7.90 -14.46 19.37
N VAL A 619 8.85 -15.36 19.61
CA VAL A 619 8.94 -16.66 18.92
C VAL A 619 7.78 -17.60 19.30
N HIS A 620 7.23 -18.32 18.30
CA HIS A 620 6.05 -19.17 18.48
C HIS A 620 6.36 -20.67 18.60
N SER A 621 7.50 -21.14 18.07
CA SER A 621 7.88 -22.56 18.06
C SER A 621 9.34 -22.80 18.47
N LYS A 622 9.63 -24.01 18.97
CA LYS A 622 11.01 -24.41 19.32
C LYS A 622 11.97 -24.37 18.12
N LYS A 623 11.50 -24.69 16.91
CA LYS A 623 12.32 -24.68 15.68
C LYS A 623 12.72 -23.27 15.22
N GLU A 624 11.90 -22.28 15.54
CA GLU A 624 12.21 -20.86 15.31
C GLU A 624 13.17 -20.33 16.38
N LEU A 625 13.13 -20.87 17.61
CA LEU A 625 14.08 -20.50 18.67
C LEU A 625 15.52 -20.90 18.32
N ASP A 626 15.69 -22.05 17.64
CA ASP A 626 17.00 -22.49 17.09
C ASP A 626 17.52 -21.55 15.97
N ASN A 627 16.66 -20.71 15.40
CA ASN A 627 16.98 -19.73 14.35
C ASN A 627 16.58 -18.30 14.79
N LEU A 628 16.70 -17.99 16.08
CA LEU A 628 16.24 -16.72 16.66
C LEU A 628 16.89 -15.52 15.97
N LYS A 629 16.09 -14.77 15.19
CA LYS A 629 16.42 -13.40 14.78
C LYS A 629 16.07 -12.47 15.94
N PHE A 630 17.06 -11.81 16.52
CA PHE A 630 16.82 -10.74 17.49
C PHE A 630 16.07 -9.58 16.84
N LEU A 631 15.08 -9.05 17.56
CA LEU A 631 14.30 -7.90 17.12
C LEU A 631 15.17 -6.65 17.15
N THR A 632 15.01 -5.81 16.12
CA THR A 632 15.68 -4.52 15.99
C THR A 632 14.65 -3.40 16.07
N GLN A 633 15.11 -2.14 16.12
CA GLN A 633 14.25 -0.96 16.08
C GLN A 633 13.18 -1.01 14.96
N ARG A 634 13.51 -1.58 13.79
CA ARG A 634 12.60 -1.69 12.64
C ARG A 634 11.51 -2.75 12.78
N ASP A 635 11.72 -3.73 13.66
CA ASP A 635 10.73 -4.76 13.93
C ASP A 635 9.67 -4.26 14.96
N PHE A 636 9.91 -3.12 15.61
CA PHE A 636 8.97 -2.40 16.48
C PHE A 636 8.43 -1.14 15.79
N GLY A 637 7.20 -0.73 16.13
CA GLY A 637 6.59 0.51 15.63
C GLY A 637 7.19 1.75 16.30
N THR A 638 8.44 2.07 15.97
CA THR A 638 9.14 3.29 16.44
C THR A 638 8.86 4.47 15.52
N VAL A 639 8.86 5.68 16.08
CA VAL A 639 8.51 6.93 15.40
C VAL A 639 9.59 7.98 15.68
N THR A 640 9.94 8.80 14.70
CA THR A 640 10.89 9.92 14.82
C THR A 640 10.22 11.24 14.45
N TYR A 641 10.50 12.31 15.20
CA TYR A 641 10.09 13.68 14.86
C TYR A 641 11.29 14.44 14.29
N ASP A 642 11.42 14.50 12.97
CA ASP A 642 12.55 15.19 12.35
C ASP A 642 12.32 16.71 12.33
N ARG A 643 13.37 17.46 12.71
CA ARG A 643 13.38 18.92 12.71
C ARG A 643 13.81 19.51 11.36
N ASN A 644 14.55 18.78 10.51
CA ASN A 644 15.22 19.36 9.33
C ASN A 644 15.57 18.41 8.15
N GLU A 645 15.31 17.09 8.17
CA GLU A 645 15.57 16.23 6.99
C GLU A 645 14.39 15.32 6.55
N PRO A 646 14.15 15.17 5.23
CA PRO A 646 13.20 14.17 4.72
C PRO A 646 13.76 12.76 4.92
N HIS A 647 13.08 11.96 5.74
CA HIS A 647 13.66 10.73 6.28
C HIS A 647 13.90 9.65 5.20
N HIS A 648 15.18 9.39 4.92
CA HIS A 648 15.64 8.23 4.15
C HIS A 648 15.44 6.89 4.88
N SER A 649 14.18 6.43 5.02
CA SER A 649 13.86 5.06 5.40
C SER A 649 13.88 4.11 4.18
N THR A 650 15.09 3.73 3.76
CA THR A 650 15.34 2.51 2.97
C THR A 650 14.68 2.35 1.58
N THR A 651 14.73 3.38 0.71
CA THR A 651 14.74 3.12 -0.75
C THR A 651 15.88 3.87 -1.45
N ARG A 652 17.00 3.17 -1.64
CA ARG A 652 18.26 3.76 -2.12
C ARG A 652 18.29 3.88 -3.66
N ARG A 653 17.52 4.83 -4.26
CA ARG A 653 17.75 5.46 -5.60
C ARG A 653 16.58 6.35 -6.08
N THR A 654 16.49 7.58 -5.58
CA THR A 654 15.86 8.72 -6.29
C THR A 654 16.44 10.00 -5.71
N SER A 655 17.15 10.80 -6.50
CA SER A 655 17.73 12.08 -6.02
C SER A 655 17.33 13.23 -6.93
N ARG A 656 17.04 14.39 -6.32
CA ARG A 656 16.79 15.70 -6.94
C ARG A 656 15.45 15.85 -7.69
N ARG A 657 14.35 16.03 -6.93
CA ARG A 657 13.31 17.04 -7.26
C ARG A 657 12.24 17.35 -6.18
N GLN A 658 12.23 16.69 -5.02
CA GLN A 658 11.07 16.72 -4.10
C GLN A 658 11.10 17.75 -2.97
N HIS A 659 12.10 18.64 -2.90
CA HIS A 659 12.38 19.45 -1.70
C HIS A 659 11.30 20.45 -1.24
N GLN A 660 10.24 20.71 -2.02
CA GLN A 660 9.14 21.62 -1.64
C GLN A 660 7.81 20.90 -1.37
N GLU A 661 7.50 19.82 -2.11
CA GLU A 661 6.35 18.96 -1.78
C GLU A 661 6.63 18.21 -0.46
N GLU A 662 7.87 17.74 -0.27
CA GLU A 662 8.30 17.13 0.99
C GLU A 662 8.24 18.12 2.16
N GLU A 663 8.51 19.42 2.00
CA GLU A 663 8.43 20.39 3.11
C GLU A 663 7.00 20.62 3.61
N GLN A 664 6.00 20.69 2.72
CA GLN A 664 4.61 20.84 3.12
C GLN A 664 4.03 19.56 3.72
N GLU A 665 4.32 18.41 3.11
CA GLU A 665 3.90 17.09 3.62
C GLU A 665 4.61 16.77 4.95
N HIS A 666 5.90 17.14 5.11
CA HIS A 666 6.66 17.01 6.36
C HIS A 666 6.11 17.86 7.50
N ASN A 667 5.68 19.11 7.21
CA ASN A 667 5.05 19.96 8.22
C ASN A 667 3.71 19.36 8.68
N GLN A 668 2.84 18.97 7.75
CA GLN A 668 1.58 18.29 8.08
C GLN A 668 1.81 16.96 8.82
N LEU A 669 2.81 16.18 8.43
CA LEU A 669 3.18 14.96 9.13
C LEU A 669 3.70 15.27 10.54
N ASN A 670 4.46 16.36 10.77
CA ASN A 670 4.97 16.73 12.09
C ASN A 670 3.87 17.19 13.07
N ASP A 671 2.69 17.55 12.56
CA ASP A 671 1.49 17.84 13.37
C ASP A 671 0.72 16.58 13.81
N MET A 672 1.04 15.41 13.24
CA MET A 672 0.35 14.15 13.56
C MET A 672 0.81 13.54 14.88
N ARG A 673 -0.11 12.86 15.60
CA ARG A 673 0.22 12.19 16.87
C ARG A 673 1.26 11.08 16.62
N PRO A 674 2.07 10.71 17.63
CA PRO A 674 2.99 9.58 17.50
C PRO A 674 2.27 8.28 17.09
N THR A 675 1.05 8.07 17.62
CA THR A 675 0.22 6.90 17.33
C THR A 675 -0.30 6.84 15.90
N ASP A 676 -0.52 7.99 15.24
CA ASP A 676 -0.92 8.02 13.82
C ASP A 676 0.26 7.77 12.86
N ARG A 677 1.48 8.06 13.32
CA ARG A 677 2.74 7.81 12.59
C ARG A 677 3.27 6.38 12.77
N ARG A 678 2.73 5.63 13.73
CA ARG A 678 3.18 4.28 14.09
C ARG A 678 2.71 3.26 13.05
N THR A 679 3.58 2.32 12.68
CA THR A 679 3.22 1.15 11.87
C THR A 679 2.04 0.40 12.47
N GLU A 680 1.11 -0.10 11.63
CA GLU A 680 -0.16 -0.63 12.12
C GLU A 680 0.00 -1.81 13.09
N PHE A 681 -0.91 -1.87 14.08
CA PHE A 681 -0.85 -2.90 15.11
C PHE A 681 -1.09 -4.30 14.52
N GLY A 682 -0.06 -5.16 14.60
CA GLY A 682 -0.04 -6.49 14.00
C GLY A 682 0.97 -6.64 12.87
N GLU A 683 1.44 -5.54 12.27
CA GLU A 683 2.58 -5.53 11.35
C GLU A 683 3.92 -5.41 12.09
N CYS A 684 3.94 -4.70 13.23
CA CYS A 684 5.10 -4.61 14.13
C CYS A 684 4.97 -5.54 15.35
N ALA A 685 6.11 -5.88 15.97
CA ALA A 685 6.16 -6.63 17.21
C ALA A 685 5.61 -5.83 18.42
N THR A 686 4.96 -6.52 19.36
CA THR A 686 4.47 -5.94 20.60
C THR A 686 5.63 -5.47 21.48
N PHE A 687 5.61 -4.22 21.90
CA PHE A 687 6.59 -3.67 22.84
C PHE A 687 6.02 -3.55 24.26
N ILE A 688 6.77 -4.03 25.24
CA ILE A 688 6.46 -3.88 26.66
C ILE A 688 7.69 -3.24 27.31
N CYS A 689 7.53 -2.07 27.93
CA CYS A 689 8.66 -1.32 28.49
C CYS A 689 9.29 -2.00 29.71
N SER A 690 10.51 -1.55 30.04
CA SER A 690 11.26 -1.99 31.21
C SER A 690 10.46 -1.84 32.51
N MET A 691 9.69 -0.77 32.68
CA MET A 691 8.87 -0.52 33.87
C MET A 691 7.79 -1.60 34.08
N CYS A 692 7.08 -1.98 33.02
CA CYS A 692 6.07 -3.04 33.08
C CYS A 692 6.68 -4.41 33.40
N LEU A 693 7.80 -4.77 32.75
CA LEU A 693 8.50 -6.02 33.08
C LEU A 693 9.14 -5.99 34.47
N GLY A 694 9.56 -4.83 34.98
CA GLY A 694 10.09 -4.67 36.33
C GLY A 694 9.04 -4.89 37.43
N LYS A 695 7.78 -4.47 37.22
CA LYS A 695 6.66 -4.84 38.09
C LYS A 695 6.49 -6.37 38.14
N ILE A 696 6.52 -7.03 36.98
CA ILE A 696 6.46 -8.50 36.87
C ILE A 696 7.67 -9.18 37.55
N GLU A 697 8.88 -8.62 37.42
CA GLU A 697 10.06 -9.16 38.11
C GLU A 697 9.90 -9.12 39.64
N LYS A 698 9.32 -8.03 40.17
CA LYS A 698 9.01 -7.89 41.60
C LYS A 698 8.01 -8.95 42.06
N GLU A 699 6.87 -9.10 41.37
CA GLU A 699 5.88 -10.15 41.64
C GLU A 699 6.50 -11.56 41.64
N LEU A 700 7.36 -11.85 40.65
CA LEU A 700 8.03 -13.14 40.54
C LEU A 700 8.97 -13.36 41.73
N ARG A 701 9.77 -12.37 42.12
CA ARG A 701 10.68 -12.46 43.28
C ARG A 701 9.93 -12.68 44.59
N GLU A 702 8.80 -12.01 44.78
CA GLU A 702 7.90 -12.22 45.93
C GLU A 702 7.30 -13.64 45.94
N THR A 703 6.95 -14.18 44.77
CA THR A 703 6.42 -15.55 44.60
C THR A 703 7.50 -16.63 44.75
N PHE A 704 8.77 -16.31 44.48
CA PHE A 704 9.89 -17.26 44.45
C PHE A 704 10.14 -17.94 45.81
N VAL A 705 10.13 -17.19 46.90
CA VAL A 705 10.44 -17.74 48.24
C VAL A 705 9.37 -18.74 48.72
N PRO A 706 8.05 -18.46 48.61
CA PRO A 706 7.00 -19.47 48.82
C PRO A 706 7.15 -20.72 47.95
N GLU A 707 7.43 -20.58 46.65
CA GLU A 707 7.50 -21.73 45.74
C GLU A 707 8.73 -22.61 46.01
N LEU A 708 9.91 -22.01 46.23
CA LEU A 708 11.12 -22.72 46.66
C LEU A 708 10.88 -23.48 47.98
N THR A 709 10.19 -22.86 48.93
CA THR A 709 9.82 -23.46 50.21
C THR A 709 8.92 -24.69 50.02
N SER A 710 7.88 -24.58 49.19
CA SER A 710 6.98 -25.69 48.82
C SER A 710 7.72 -26.83 48.11
N LEU A 711 8.60 -26.49 47.16
CA LEU A 711 9.41 -27.44 46.40
C LEU A 711 10.38 -28.22 47.30
N ARG A 712 11.07 -27.54 48.23
CA ARG A 712 11.94 -28.20 49.23
C ARG A 712 11.15 -29.08 50.20
N ALA A 713 10.00 -28.62 50.70
CA ALA A 713 9.12 -29.44 51.54
C ALA A 713 8.66 -30.72 50.83
N LYS A 714 8.31 -30.62 49.53
CA LYS A 714 7.96 -31.77 48.68
C LYS A 714 9.15 -32.72 48.46
N GLN A 715 10.36 -32.19 48.24
CA GLN A 715 11.59 -32.99 48.14
C GLN A 715 11.89 -33.75 49.45
N LYS A 716 11.79 -33.08 50.61
CA LYS A 716 11.95 -33.67 51.95
C LYS A 716 10.95 -34.80 52.18
N LYS A 717 9.65 -34.55 51.93
CA LYS A 717 8.60 -35.59 52.04
C LYS A 717 8.87 -36.79 51.13
N GLN A 718 9.29 -36.57 49.88
CA GLN A 718 9.64 -37.67 48.96
C GLN A 718 10.89 -38.45 49.41
N HIS A 719 11.87 -37.78 50.02
CA HIS A 719 13.04 -38.43 50.61
C HIS A 719 12.62 -39.30 51.80
N ASP A 720 11.85 -38.76 52.73
CA ASP A 720 11.38 -39.47 53.93
C ASP A 720 10.48 -40.67 53.56
N ASP A 721 9.63 -40.53 52.54
CA ASP A 721 8.83 -41.64 52.01
C ASP A 721 9.69 -42.71 51.31
N ARG A 722 10.81 -42.34 50.67
CA ARG A 722 11.79 -43.29 50.12
C ARG A 722 12.53 -44.02 51.23
N GLU A 723 12.97 -43.33 52.28
CA GLU A 723 13.63 -43.94 53.43
C GLU A 723 12.68 -44.87 54.21
N LYS A 724 11.43 -44.46 54.47
CA LYS A 724 10.40 -45.35 55.03
C LYS A 724 10.19 -46.61 54.19
N ARG A 725 10.18 -46.49 52.85
CA ARG A 725 10.09 -47.66 51.94
C ARG A 725 11.36 -48.53 51.98
N LYS A 726 12.56 -47.97 52.13
CA LYS A 726 13.81 -48.74 52.34
C LYS A 726 13.78 -49.50 53.66
N MET A 727 13.45 -48.82 54.76
CA MET A 727 13.35 -49.41 56.10
C MET A 727 12.31 -50.54 56.13
N LYS A 728 11.13 -50.34 55.53
CA LYS A 728 10.12 -51.40 55.40
C LYS A 728 10.67 -52.61 54.62
N LYS A 729 11.36 -52.39 53.49
CA LYS A 729 12.00 -53.48 52.71
C LYS A 729 13.14 -54.19 53.46
N LEU A 730 13.87 -53.50 54.34
CA LEU A 730 14.91 -54.12 55.18
C LEU A 730 14.28 -55.00 56.28
N LEU A 731 13.21 -54.52 56.92
CA LEU A 731 12.43 -55.29 57.89
C LEU A 731 11.75 -56.52 57.25
N GLU A 732 11.14 -56.36 56.07
CA GLU A 732 10.56 -57.48 55.31
C GLU A 732 11.63 -58.52 54.93
N LYS A 733 12.84 -58.09 54.53
CA LYS A 733 13.97 -59.01 54.28
C LYS A 733 14.45 -59.73 55.54
N GLN A 734 14.52 -59.05 56.69
CA GLN A 734 14.85 -59.71 57.97
C GLN A 734 13.78 -60.76 58.35
N GLN A 735 12.50 -60.45 58.20
CA GLN A 735 11.42 -61.41 58.47
C GLN A 735 11.45 -62.59 57.50
N GLN A 736 11.73 -62.37 56.21
CA GLN A 736 11.90 -63.46 55.24
C GLN A 736 13.13 -64.33 55.53
N GLN A 737 14.24 -63.75 55.99
CA GLN A 737 15.40 -64.52 56.43
C GLN A 737 15.10 -65.34 57.70
N GLN A 738 14.38 -64.78 58.68
CA GLN A 738 13.92 -65.54 59.85
C GLN A 738 12.97 -66.68 59.45
N GLN A 739 12.03 -66.45 58.53
CA GLN A 739 11.15 -67.49 58.01
C GLN A 739 11.90 -68.57 57.19
N GLN A 740 12.94 -68.21 56.43
CA GLN A 740 13.79 -69.19 55.75
C GLN A 740 14.63 -70.03 56.71
N VAL A 741 15.12 -69.47 57.82
CA VAL A 741 15.79 -70.25 58.88
C VAL A 741 14.80 -71.20 59.57
N ILE A 742 13.56 -70.78 59.79
CA ILE A 742 12.50 -71.64 60.36
C ILE A 742 12.12 -72.76 59.37
N SER A 743 11.91 -72.46 58.08
CA SER A 743 11.53 -73.49 57.09
C SER A 743 12.67 -74.46 56.76
N SER A 744 13.93 -74.00 56.74
CA SER A 744 15.09 -74.91 56.59
C SER A 744 15.37 -75.76 57.83
N SER A 745 14.84 -75.40 59.01
CA SER A 745 14.88 -76.26 60.21
C SER A 745 13.80 -77.36 60.24
N MET A 746 12.83 -77.35 59.32
CA MET A 746 11.75 -78.34 59.23
C MET A 746 11.66 -79.07 57.88
N SER A 747 12.74 -79.09 57.08
CA SER A 747 12.74 -79.75 55.77
C SER A 747 14.04 -80.49 55.46
N SER A 748 14.40 -81.42 56.35
CA SER A 748 15.45 -82.41 56.13
C SER A 748 14.86 -83.83 56.06
N SER A 749 14.33 -84.21 54.89
CA SER A 749 14.14 -85.62 54.50
C SER A 749 13.86 -85.77 53.00
N ASN A 750 14.51 -86.79 52.42
CA ASN A 750 14.35 -87.39 51.09
C ASN A 750 15.01 -86.73 49.86
N VAL A 751 15.63 -87.63 49.08
CA VAL A 751 16.44 -87.45 47.86
C VAL A 751 15.76 -88.24 46.71
N PRO A 752 16.38 -88.50 45.55
CA PRO A 752 15.97 -88.05 44.21
C PRO A 752 15.13 -89.09 43.40
N PRO A 753 14.77 -88.83 42.12
CA PRO A 753 15.66 -89.06 40.95
C PRO A 753 15.66 -87.87 39.95
N SER A 754 16.62 -87.60 39.06
CA SER A 754 17.65 -88.36 38.31
C SER A 754 17.21 -89.03 36.98
N THR A 755 17.14 -88.23 35.92
CA THR A 755 17.35 -88.57 34.49
C THR A 755 17.87 -87.28 33.80
N SER A 756 19.14 -87.13 33.43
CA SER A 756 19.98 -87.82 32.42
C SER A 756 19.93 -87.17 31.03
N THR A 757 21.09 -86.61 30.63
CA THR A 757 21.73 -86.65 29.27
C THR A 757 21.00 -85.97 28.09
N ASP A 758 21.62 -85.19 27.18
CA ASP A 758 22.99 -84.68 27.00
C ASP A 758 22.93 -83.50 25.96
N THR A 759 23.97 -82.79 25.47
CA THR A 759 25.42 -83.06 25.34
C THR A 759 26.25 -81.75 25.33
N THR A 760 27.58 -81.90 25.21
CA THR A 760 28.67 -80.97 24.84
C THR A 760 28.57 -80.36 23.41
N ALA A 761 29.35 -79.35 22.96
CA ALA A 761 30.20 -78.32 23.61
C ALA A 761 30.63 -77.24 22.57
N ALA A 762 31.14 -76.11 23.08
CA ALA A 762 32.15 -75.19 22.51
C ALA A 762 32.17 -74.85 21.00
N SER A 763 32.05 -73.54 20.69
CA SER A 763 33.02 -72.78 19.88
C SER A 763 32.73 -71.26 19.90
N THR A 764 33.59 -70.48 20.55
CA THR A 764 33.94 -69.09 20.20
C THR A 764 34.98 -69.10 19.05
N PRO A 765 35.48 -67.98 18.46
CA PRO A 765 35.32 -66.55 18.83
C PRO A 765 35.12 -65.49 17.69
N ILE A 766 34.77 -64.25 18.11
CA ILE A 766 35.24 -62.91 17.62
C ILE A 766 34.95 -62.45 16.16
N VAL A 767 34.32 -61.26 16.01
CA VAL A 767 34.86 -59.98 15.43
C VAL A 767 33.79 -58.86 15.53
N GLN A 768 34.19 -57.69 16.07
CA GLN A 768 33.84 -56.24 15.81
C GLN A 768 32.55 -55.86 15.02
N GLN A 769 31.92 -54.65 15.12
CA GLN A 769 32.37 -53.33 15.61
C GLN A 769 31.17 -52.34 15.88
N GLN A 770 31.38 -51.41 16.83
CA GLN A 770 30.82 -50.03 16.96
C GLN A 770 29.40 -49.64 16.50
N THR A 771 28.66 -48.97 17.41
CA THR A 771 28.10 -47.62 17.14
C THR A 771 27.96 -46.84 18.44
N GLN A 772 28.17 -45.51 18.40
CA GLN A 772 28.13 -44.63 19.57
C GLN A 772 26.69 -44.16 19.84
N THR A 773 26.26 -44.14 21.10
CA THR A 773 25.05 -43.41 21.54
C THR A 773 25.43 -42.17 22.33
N GLN A 774 25.02 -41.01 21.82
CA GLN A 774 25.16 -39.73 22.51
C GLN A 774 24.14 -39.62 23.67
N ASN A 775 24.57 -39.05 24.79
CA ASN A 775 23.67 -38.70 25.89
C ASN A 775 22.94 -37.38 25.60
N THR A 776 21.68 -37.44 25.19
CA THR A 776 20.76 -36.29 25.24
C THR A 776 19.94 -36.32 26.52
N PHE A 777 20.17 -35.36 27.41
CA PHE A 777 19.30 -35.09 28.56
C PHE A 777 18.08 -34.26 28.12
N GLU A 778 16.88 -34.81 28.23
CA GLU A 778 15.64 -34.03 28.11
C GLU A 778 15.33 -33.29 29.43
N PRO A 779 14.97 -31.99 29.40
CA PRO A 779 14.35 -31.32 30.52
C PRO A 779 12.83 -31.55 30.52
N VAL A 780 12.30 -32.03 31.65
CA VAL A 780 10.86 -32.26 31.85
C VAL A 780 10.10 -30.94 31.95
N LEU A 781 9.20 -30.69 31.00
CA LEU A 781 8.26 -29.56 31.05
C LEU A 781 7.16 -29.80 32.10
N HIS A 782 7.08 -28.92 33.10
CA HIS A 782 5.90 -28.85 33.97
C HIS A 782 4.83 -27.93 33.36
N THR A 783 3.73 -28.53 32.92
CA THR A 783 2.53 -27.78 32.49
C THR A 783 1.72 -27.30 33.69
N PHE A 784 1.45 -26.00 33.78
CA PHE A 784 0.50 -25.43 34.73
C PHE A 784 -0.94 -25.61 34.22
N ASN A 785 -1.81 -26.16 35.07
CA ASN A 785 -3.24 -26.28 34.81
C ASN A 785 -3.98 -25.33 35.78
N THR A 786 -4.46 -24.20 35.28
CA THR A 786 -5.18 -23.18 36.07
C THR A 786 -6.68 -23.43 35.99
N SER A 787 -7.23 -24.11 37.00
CA SER A 787 -8.69 -24.22 37.19
C SER A 787 -9.26 -22.91 37.75
N GLN A 788 -9.89 -22.10 36.90
CA GLN A 788 -10.80 -21.05 37.36
C GLN A 788 -12.13 -21.68 37.80
N GLN A 789 -12.65 -21.28 38.97
CA GLN A 789 -14.07 -21.39 39.29
C GLN A 789 -14.74 -20.05 39.01
N PRO A 790 -16.00 -20.02 38.51
CA PRO A 790 -16.74 -18.79 38.29
C PRO A 790 -17.33 -18.26 39.61
N PHE A 791 -17.29 -16.95 39.78
CA PHE A 791 -18.17 -16.22 40.71
C PHE A 791 -19.30 -15.58 39.92
N GLN A 792 -20.52 -15.68 40.46
CA GLN A 792 -21.70 -14.87 40.16
C GLN A 792 -22.62 -14.90 41.39
N PRO A 793 -23.48 -13.90 41.60
CA PRO A 793 -23.44 -12.54 41.05
C PRO A 793 -22.64 -11.57 41.94
#